data_AF-H0R3J3-F1
#
_entry.id   AF-H0R3J3-F1
#
_cell.length_a   1.000
_cell.length_b   1.000
_cell.length_c   1.000
_cell.angle_alpha   90.00
_cell.angle_beta   90.00
_cell.angle_gamma   90.00
#
_symmetry.space_group_name_H-M   'P 1'
#
loop_
_entity.id
_entity.type
_entity.pdbx_description
1 polymer ?
#
loop_
_entity_poly.entity_id
_entity_poly.type
_entity_poly.pdbx_seq_one_letter_code
_entity_poly.pdbx_strand_id
1 'polypeptide(L)'
;MSRSIHGSLSTEPWVTLLPWLEDYRGGPPILASDELIVNAWIDSTPQQTLTKTNIDACCSRIAERFVADRRAQTLALAFPASVKVGTLLDLEVSAGTVNALTHNGIHDISTLTEYTVASLLALPRIGHGVVQNVLVALVALSAQGTAVEKPATAPEPIADFVRGLSSRDQLVLRERILAERPRTQTELATQIGSSRERVTQLDRVIRSKLESLVTQVHSLSTLRSDILSRAHPLLAVDALIADHPDAGKPVAALDVATWRVACAGTAGITTSEGWILRGSFRDVTAQTHAAVTAAATPEGTAPVFHVATSLGLQADEAVRWLSHSGFAILGEHAISTTASTGDLVAAALGIAGTALTFGEIVAALRDFPRADSSIRNALVSDDRIIKTDRNHYGLARWGGERYLPVHRQIGALLDAAGGTATIDEIADVIQAKYAVSEASIRAYASSGEFETRGHTVARRARPYRPRKSPSSTRALYREGDTVHWQTMITAAHIKGAAFNIPSALAGIIGVGPGSPVTLESPFGPQHFTWASVQARCGSIKRFVTRMPLAQGSSVFIDFGPGTFDIRSAPQLAGRSATSQILGHLGRTPARLRNGDLIVVLREALWLPADATVDAVIATLEQRKESALAQLVRSTLD
;
A
#
# COMPACT_ATOMS: atom_id res chain seq x y z
N MET A 1 9.79 49.97 46.25
CA MET A 1 10.29 50.30 44.91
C MET A 1 9.07 50.43 44.03
N SER A 2 8.84 51.60 43.41
CA SER A 2 7.75 51.75 42.44
C SER A 2 8.16 50.97 41.20
N ARG A 3 7.35 50.01 40.75
CA ARG A 3 7.67 49.27 39.52
C ARG A 3 7.48 50.18 38.32
N SER A 4 8.47 50.20 37.45
CA SER A 4 8.45 51.02 36.25
C SER A 4 7.82 50.21 35.11
N ILE A 5 6.92 50.82 34.34
CA ILE A 5 6.41 50.20 33.12
C ILE A 5 7.55 50.21 32.09
N HIS A 6 8.42 49.19 32.11
CA HIS A 6 9.58 49.08 31.22
C HIS A 6 9.25 48.42 29.85
N GLY A 7 7.97 48.28 29.48
CA GLY A 7 7.53 47.77 28.18
C GLY A 7 6.05 48.10 27.88
N SER A 8 5.57 47.82 26.66
CA SER A 8 4.14 47.95 26.33
C SER A 8 3.34 46.89 27.09
N LEU A 9 2.23 47.29 27.72
CA LEU A 9 1.29 46.35 28.36
C LEU A 9 0.66 45.42 27.30
N SER A 10 0.35 44.19 27.71
CA SER A 10 -0.22 43.18 26.80
C SER A 10 -1.61 43.58 26.30
N THR A 11 -1.89 43.25 25.03
CA THR A 11 -3.21 43.36 24.39
C THR A 11 -4.04 42.08 24.53
N GLU A 12 -3.47 41.03 25.12
CA GLU A 12 -4.21 39.80 25.42
C GLU A 12 -5.04 39.96 26.71
N PRO A 13 -6.24 39.36 26.80
CA PRO A 13 -7.02 39.33 28.03
C PRO A 13 -6.27 38.69 29.21
N TRP A 14 -6.57 39.13 30.44
CA TRP A 14 -5.97 38.55 31.65
C TRP A 14 -6.17 37.04 31.77
N VAL A 15 -7.34 36.53 31.38
CA VAL A 15 -7.62 35.09 31.36
C VAL A 15 -6.69 34.31 30.43
N THR A 16 -6.25 34.92 29.32
CA THR A 16 -5.30 34.27 28.39
C THR A 16 -3.89 34.23 29.00
N LEU A 17 -3.51 35.30 29.71
CA LEU A 17 -2.18 35.44 30.31
C LEU A 17 -2.02 34.60 31.58
N LEU A 18 -3.09 34.47 32.36
CA LEU A 18 -3.17 33.74 33.62
C LEU A 18 -4.40 32.82 33.57
N PRO A 19 -4.29 31.63 32.93
CA PRO A 19 -5.43 30.74 32.66
C PRO A 19 -6.25 30.35 33.91
N TRP A 20 -5.60 30.33 35.07
CA TRP A 20 -6.23 30.00 36.35
C TRP A 20 -7.24 31.06 36.83
N LEU A 21 -7.26 32.25 36.23
CA LEU A 21 -8.24 33.30 36.52
C LEU A 21 -9.66 32.93 36.03
N GLU A 22 -9.78 32.02 35.06
CA GLU A 22 -11.08 31.55 34.55
C GLU A 22 -12.00 31.06 35.68
N ASP A 23 -11.43 30.37 36.67
CA ASP A 23 -12.16 29.82 37.81
C ASP A 23 -12.73 30.90 38.77
N TYR A 24 -12.39 32.18 38.56
CA TYR A 24 -12.82 33.31 39.41
C TYR A 24 -13.87 34.21 38.77
N ARG A 25 -14.33 33.93 37.53
CA ARG A 25 -15.39 34.72 36.87
C ARG A 25 -16.65 34.91 37.72
N GLY A 26 -17.02 33.90 38.51
CA GLY A 26 -18.14 33.94 39.45
C GLY A 26 -17.71 33.83 40.92
N GLY A 27 -16.42 33.97 41.20
CA GLY A 27 -15.83 33.82 42.53
C GLY A 27 -15.85 35.11 43.36
N PRO A 28 -15.26 35.12 44.57
CA PRO A 28 -15.12 36.35 45.35
C PRO A 28 -14.30 37.40 44.57
N PRO A 29 -14.56 38.70 44.80
CA PRO A 29 -13.81 39.76 44.11
C PRO A 29 -12.33 39.71 44.48
N ILE A 30 -11.47 39.84 43.47
CA ILE A 30 -10.01 39.83 43.64
C ILE A 30 -9.47 41.25 43.82
N LEU A 31 -9.95 42.22 43.03
CA LEU A 31 -9.38 43.56 43.04
C LEU A 31 -10.08 44.48 44.04
N ALA A 32 -11.40 44.47 44.20
CA ALA A 32 -12.06 45.30 45.20
C ALA A 32 -13.40 44.71 45.67
N SER A 33 -13.75 44.88 46.95
CA SER A 33 -14.99 44.35 47.53
C SER A 33 -16.27 44.97 46.96
N ASP A 34 -16.16 46.10 46.27
CA ASP A 34 -17.25 46.92 45.73
C ASP A 34 -17.31 46.92 44.20
N GLU A 35 -16.77 45.89 43.54
CA GLU A 35 -16.86 45.72 42.08
C GLU A 35 -18.33 45.64 41.60
N LEU A 36 -18.71 46.55 40.69
CA LEU A 36 -20.06 46.61 40.06
C LEU A 36 -20.43 45.30 39.34
N ILE A 37 -19.45 44.69 38.68
CA ILE A 37 -19.54 43.36 38.08
C ILE A 37 -18.29 42.63 38.54
N VAL A 38 -18.48 41.65 39.42
CA VAL A 38 -17.39 40.91 40.06
C VAL A 38 -16.48 40.30 38.99
N ASN A 39 -15.19 40.60 39.09
CA ASN A 39 -14.11 40.09 38.26
C ASN A 39 -14.27 40.31 36.74
N ALA A 40 -15.08 41.27 36.30
CA ALA A 40 -15.25 41.59 34.86
C ALA A 40 -13.94 42.02 34.17
N TRP A 41 -12.96 42.50 34.94
CA TRP A 41 -11.64 42.87 34.44
C TRP A 41 -10.84 41.67 33.91
N ILE A 42 -11.21 40.42 34.25
CA ILE A 42 -10.53 39.19 33.79
C ILE A 42 -10.61 39.05 32.25
N ASP A 43 -11.68 39.55 31.63
CA ASP A 43 -11.85 39.58 30.17
C ASP A 43 -11.20 40.78 29.49
N SER A 44 -10.78 41.77 30.28
CA SER A 44 -10.10 42.95 29.78
C SER A 44 -8.61 42.69 29.66
N THR A 45 -7.92 43.54 28.90
CA THR A 45 -6.47 43.42 28.71
C THR A 45 -5.71 44.18 29.81
N PRO A 46 -4.45 43.83 30.12
CA PRO A 46 -3.58 44.65 30.96
C PRO A 46 -3.50 46.11 30.49
N GLN A 47 -3.50 46.35 29.17
CA GLN A 47 -3.53 47.71 28.61
C GLN A 47 -4.77 48.51 29.00
N GLN A 48 -5.91 47.86 29.17
CA GLN A 48 -7.17 48.50 29.57
C GLN A 48 -7.32 48.66 31.08
N THR A 49 -6.69 47.78 31.86
CA THR A 49 -6.90 47.66 33.31
C THR A 49 -5.79 48.25 34.15
N LEU A 50 -4.56 48.32 33.63
CA LEU A 50 -3.40 48.81 34.35
C LEU A 50 -3.02 50.24 33.98
N THR A 51 -2.63 51.00 34.99
CA THR A 51 -2.06 52.34 34.93
C THR A 51 -0.78 52.38 35.75
N LYS A 52 0.02 53.45 35.58
CA LYS A 52 1.23 53.68 36.39
C LYS A 52 0.95 53.72 37.90
N THR A 53 -0.28 54.01 38.31
CA THR A 53 -0.64 54.19 39.72
C THR A 53 -1.29 52.96 40.35
N ASN A 54 -1.82 52.01 39.56
CA ASN A 54 -2.52 50.83 40.09
C ASN A 54 -1.78 49.49 39.89
N ILE A 55 -0.71 49.46 39.10
CA ILE A 55 -0.03 48.22 38.70
C ILE A 55 0.47 47.40 39.90
N ASP A 56 1.09 48.04 40.87
CA ASP A 56 1.64 47.37 42.05
C ASP A 56 0.52 46.77 42.92
N ALA A 57 -0.57 47.52 43.13
CA ALA A 57 -1.71 47.08 43.93
C ALA A 57 -2.46 45.92 43.23
N CYS A 58 -2.66 46.02 41.92
CA CYS A 58 -3.32 45.00 41.11
C CYS A 58 -2.52 43.69 41.11
N CYS A 59 -1.23 43.75 40.78
CA CYS A 59 -0.36 42.56 40.76
C CYS A 59 -0.27 41.90 42.14
N SER A 60 -0.25 42.70 43.21
CA SER A 60 -0.23 42.21 44.59
C SER A 60 -1.47 41.41 44.94
N ARG A 61 -2.67 41.93 44.64
CA ARG A 61 -3.95 41.26 44.93
C ARG A 61 -4.11 39.96 44.16
N ILE A 62 -3.72 39.94 42.89
CA ILE A 62 -3.74 38.72 42.06
C ILE A 62 -2.77 37.67 42.64
N ALA A 63 -1.56 38.07 43.01
CA ALA A 63 -0.57 37.18 43.61
C ALA A 63 -1.01 36.63 44.98
N GLU A 64 -1.59 37.48 45.84
CA GLU A 64 -2.15 37.06 47.13
C GLU A 64 -3.21 35.96 46.94
N ARG A 65 -4.09 36.15 45.94
CA ARG A 65 -5.12 35.15 45.63
C ARG A 65 -4.50 33.83 45.17
N PHE A 66 -3.46 33.88 44.34
CA PHE A 66 -2.76 32.68 43.90
C PHE A 66 -2.09 31.92 45.06
N VAL A 67 -1.42 32.63 45.99
CA VAL A 67 -0.80 32.03 47.19
C VAL A 67 -1.82 31.36 48.10
N ALA A 68 -3.02 31.92 48.21
CA ALA A 68 -4.09 31.36 49.02
C ALA A 68 -4.62 30.05 48.45
N ASP A 69 -4.93 30.03 47.14
CA ASP A 69 -5.79 29.00 46.56
C ASP A 69 -5.05 27.95 45.72
N ARG A 70 -3.83 28.25 45.23
CA ARG A 70 -3.15 27.43 44.21
C ARG A 70 -1.77 26.93 44.65
N ARG A 71 -1.64 26.56 45.93
CA ARG A 71 -0.32 26.22 46.52
C ARG A 71 0.41 25.05 45.85
N ALA A 72 -0.33 24.11 45.27
CA ALA A 72 0.20 22.90 44.64
C ALA A 72 0.36 23.00 43.11
N GLN A 73 -0.06 24.10 42.48
CA GLN A 73 0.07 24.28 41.04
C GLN A 73 1.49 24.72 40.69
N THR A 74 2.07 24.15 39.63
CA THR A 74 3.38 24.59 39.13
C THR A 74 3.29 25.97 38.52
N LEU A 75 4.31 26.78 38.76
CA LEU A 75 4.36 28.15 38.27
C LEU A 75 4.37 28.22 36.74
N ALA A 76 4.97 27.24 36.06
CA ALA A 76 4.96 27.14 34.60
C ALA A 76 3.54 27.02 34.02
N LEU A 77 2.65 26.27 34.69
CA LEU A 77 1.25 26.15 34.27
C LEU A 77 0.43 27.40 34.61
N ALA A 78 0.77 28.08 35.71
CA ALA A 78 0.03 29.26 36.17
C ALA A 78 0.43 30.55 35.45
N PHE A 79 1.68 30.64 34.98
CA PHE A 79 2.29 31.82 34.37
C PHE A 79 2.96 31.46 33.03
N PRO A 80 2.20 30.96 32.03
CA PRO A 80 2.76 30.41 30.79
C PRO A 80 3.56 31.45 29.98
N ALA A 81 3.20 32.74 30.05
CA ALA A 81 3.90 33.82 29.37
C ALA A 81 5.30 34.11 29.97
N SER A 82 5.49 33.85 31.27
CA SER A 82 6.78 34.05 31.97
C SER A 82 7.81 32.95 31.72
N VAL A 83 7.44 31.86 31.03
CA VAL A 83 8.32 30.69 30.77
C VAL A 83 9.33 30.95 29.64
N LYS A 84 9.17 32.04 28.88
CA LYS A 84 10.05 32.34 27.73
C LYS A 84 11.23 33.25 28.11
N VAL A 85 12.33 32.60 28.50
CA VAL A 85 13.73 33.09 28.53
C VAL A 85 13.98 34.42 29.26
N GLY A 86 14.53 34.34 30.47
CA GLY A 86 15.05 35.48 31.22
C GLY A 86 15.86 35.04 32.46
N THR A 87 16.71 35.94 32.95
CA THR A 87 17.45 35.80 34.21
C THR A 87 16.59 36.27 35.38
N LEU A 88 16.96 35.91 36.62
CA LEU A 88 16.26 36.43 37.80
C LEU A 88 16.34 37.97 37.95
N LEU A 89 17.26 38.63 37.22
CA LEU A 89 17.37 40.09 37.19
C LEU A 89 16.25 40.75 36.40
N ASP A 90 15.59 40.01 35.50
CA ASP A 90 14.45 40.49 34.72
C ASP A 90 13.16 40.50 35.56
N LEU A 91 13.14 39.80 36.69
CA LEU A 91 12.12 39.95 37.71
C LEU A 91 12.44 41.19 38.53
N GLU A 92 11.57 42.20 38.49
CA GLU A 92 11.67 43.42 39.34
C GLU A 92 11.42 43.08 40.83
N VAL A 93 12.31 42.31 41.42
CA VAL A 93 12.30 41.85 42.81
C VAL A 93 13.50 42.41 43.57
N SER A 94 13.42 42.39 44.90
CA SER A 94 14.51 42.88 45.75
C SER A 94 15.77 42.02 45.60
N ALA A 95 16.95 42.61 45.79
CA ALA A 95 18.22 41.87 45.83
C ALA A 95 18.21 40.74 46.90
N GLY A 96 17.46 40.91 48.00
CA GLY A 96 17.26 39.86 49.00
C GLY A 96 16.47 38.66 48.47
N THR A 97 15.48 38.89 47.61
CA THR A 97 14.72 37.85 46.92
C THR A 97 15.61 37.08 45.95
N VAL A 98 16.41 37.78 45.13
CA VAL A 98 17.36 37.15 44.20
C VAL A 98 18.37 36.29 44.96
N ASN A 99 18.95 36.80 46.05
CA ASN A 99 19.91 36.05 46.88
C ASN A 99 19.29 34.81 47.54
N ALA A 100 18.02 34.87 47.96
CA ALA A 100 17.33 33.71 48.53
C ALA A 100 17.08 32.62 47.47
N LEU A 101 16.75 33.00 46.24
CA LEU A 101 16.55 32.07 45.12
C LEU A 101 17.87 31.43 44.68
N THR A 102 18.92 32.23 44.47
CA THR A 102 20.23 31.73 44.02
C THR A 102 20.91 30.84 45.06
N HIS A 103 20.69 31.08 46.37
CA HIS A 103 21.16 30.20 47.43
C HIS A 103 20.55 28.78 47.37
N ASN A 104 19.37 28.66 46.76
CA ASN A 104 18.68 27.38 46.57
C ASN A 104 18.88 26.81 45.15
N GLY A 105 19.87 27.28 44.40
CA GLY A 105 20.20 26.78 43.06
C GLY A 105 19.24 27.25 41.96
N ILE A 106 18.37 28.23 42.24
CA ILE A 106 17.48 28.81 41.23
C ILE A 106 18.21 30.02 40.64
N HIS A 107 18.69 29.90 39.40
CA HIS A 107 19.51 30.92 38.74
C HIS A 107 18.79 31.65 37.59
N ASP A 108 17.69 31.09 37.11
CA ASP A 108 16.91 31.64 36.00
C ASP A 108 15.41 31.44 36.23
N ILE A 109 14.62 32.12 35.39
CA ILE A 109 13.14 32.06 35.48
C ILE A 109 12.62 30.67 35.08
N SER A 110 13.29 29.96 34.15
CA SER A 110 12.88 28.60 33.74
C SER A 110 12.88 27.65 34.94
N THR A 111 13.99 27.60 35.65
CA THR A 111 14.18 26.80 36.86
C THR A 111 13.19 27.20 37.94
N LEU A 112 12.94 28.51 38.12
CA LEU A 112 11.94 29.00 39.06
C LEU A 112 10.53 28.49 38.73
N THR A 113 10.16 28.46 37.45
CA THR A 113 8.80 28.08 37.02
C THR A 113 8.48 26.59 37.21
N GLU A 114 9.49 25.74 37.43
CA GLU A 114 9.30 24.32 37.75
C GLU A 114 8.75 24.09 39.17
N TYR A 115 8.89 25.08 40.06
CA TYR A 115 8.41 24.98 41.44
C TYR A 115 6.91 25.27 41.57
N THR A 116 6.37 24.89 42.72
CA THR A 116 5.05 25.28 43.23
C THR A 116 5.24 26.25 44.39
N VAL A 117 4.18 26.97 44.80
CA VAL A 117 4.24 27.82 46.02
C VAL A 117 4.60 26.97 47.25
N ALA A 118 4.06 25.76 47.36
CA ALA A 118 4.34 24.86 48.47
C ALA A 118 5.81 24.40 48.48
N SER A 119 6.38 24.05 47.32
CA SER A 119 7.78 23.62 47.24
C SER A 119 8.75 24.78 47.42
N LEU A 120 8.41 26.01 47.00
CA LEU A 120 9.22 27.20 47.29
C LEU A 120 9.26 27.52 48.79
N LEU A 121 8.13 27.46 49.48
CA LEU A 121 8.07 27.70 50.94
C LEU A 121 8.80 26.64 51.77
N ALA A 122 9.06 25.47 51.19
CA ALA A 122 9.83 24.42 51.84
C ALA A 122 11.36 24.64 51.75
N LEU A 123 11.81 25.58 50.92
CA LEU A 123 13.24 25.85 50.74
C LEU A 123 13.81 26.76 51.85
N PRO A 124 15.05 26.52 52.28
CA PRO A 124 15.75 27.39 53.22
C PRO A 124 15.72 28.86 52.77
N ARG A 125 15.42 29.77 53.71
CA ARG A 125 15.43 31.23 53.50
C ARG A 125 14.35 31.76 52.53
N ILE A 126 13.40 30.94 52.12
CA ILE A 126 12.23 31.36 51.32
C ILE A 126 10.99 31.40 52.21
N GLY A 127 10.63 32.59 52.69
CA GLY A 127 9.40 32.84 53.44
C GLY A 127 8.26 33.37 52.57
N HIS A 128 7.07 33.53 53.15
CA HIS A 128 5.89 34.07 52.46
C HIS A 128 6.15 35.40 51.75
N GLY A 129 6.93 36.31 52.34
CA GLY A 129 7.28 37.58 51.70
C GLY A 129 8.16 37.43 50.44
N VAL A 130 9.01 36.41 50.39
CA VAL A 130 9.85 36.11 49.21
C VAL A 130 8.96 35.56 48.09
N VAL A 131 8.10 34.58 48.41
CA VAL A 131 7.17 33.98 47.44
C VAL A 131 6.17 35.00 46.91
N GLN A 132 5.66 35.87 47.78
CA GLN A 132 4.77 36.96 47.38
C GLN A 132 5.49 37.88 46.39
N ASN A 133 6.70 38.36 46.69
CA ASN A 133 7.46 39.22 45.79
C ASN A 133 7.71 38.58 44.41
N VAL A 134 8.03 37.28 44.39
CA VAL A 134 8.20 36.51 43.16
C VAL A 134 6.91 36.47 42.34
N LEU A 135 5.78 36.11 42.96
CA LEU A 135 4.51 36.01 42.25
C LEU A 135 4.01 37.36 41.75
N VAL A 136 4.18 38.44 42.53
CA VAL A 136 3.87 39.79 42.07
C VAL A 136 4.73 40.13 40.85
N ALA A 137 6.01 39.72 40.82
CA ALA A 137 6.87 39.90 39.65
C ALA A 137 6.42 39.07 38.44
N LEU A 138 6.00 37.82 38.63
CA LEU A 138 5.49 36.98 37.54
C LEU A 138 4.14 37.49 36.98
N VAL A 139 3.25 38.00 37.83
CA VAL A 139 2.00 38.65 37.37
C VAL A 139 2.33 39.89 36.56
N ALA A 140 3.23 40.75 37.04
CA ALA A 140 3.63 41.95 36.32
C ALA A 140 4.35 41.61 35.00
N LEU A 141 5.22 40.60 34.99
CA LEU A 141 5.89 40.11 33.79
C LEU A 141 4.90 39.51 32.78
N SER A 142 3.88 38.80 33.25
CA SER A 142 2.79 38.29 32.40
C SER A 142 1.91 39.41 31.84
N ALA A 143 1.75 40.51 32.59
CA ALA A 143 0.96 41.68 32.20
C ALA A 143 1.70 42.60 31.21
N GLN A 144 3.03 42.56 31.22
CA GLN A 144 3.84 43.13 30.16
C GLN A 144 3.57 42.31 28.90
N GLY A 145 3.39 43.00 27.77
CA GLY A 145 3.48 42.30 26.52
C GLY A 145 4.87 41.68 26.49
N THR A 146 4.96 40.34 26.39
CA THR A 146 6.11 39.76 25.70
C THR A 146 6.29 40.63 24.49
N ALA A 147 7.49 41.21 24.28
CA ALA A 147 7.82 41.71 22.96
C ALA A 147 7.37 40.58 22.06
N VAL A 148 6.27 40.83 21.35
CA VAL A 148 5.79 39.92 20.35
C VAL A 148 7.06 39.73 19.56
N GLU A 149 7.61 38.51 19.54
CA GLU A 149 8.43 38.11 18.41
C GLU A 149 7.61 38.61 17.25
N LYS A 150 8.04 39.75 16.68
CA LYS A 150 7.30 40.45 15.64
C LYS A 150 6.78 39.33 14.76
N PRO A 151 5.47 39.21 14.46
CA PRO A 151 5.06 38.29 13.40
C PRO A 151 5.89 38.73 12.23
N ALA A 152 6.95 37.97 11.88
CA ALA A 152 8.19 38.49 11.31
C ALA A 152 7.85 39.72 10.50
N THR A 153 8.02 40.93 11.09
CA THR A 153 7.41 42.12 10.45
C THR A 153 7.90 42.02 9.05
N ALA A 154 6.97 41.92 8.10
CA ALA A 154 7.34 41.99 6.70
C ALA A 154 8.37 43.12 6.66
N PRO A 155 9.63 42.85 6.24
CA PRO A 155 10.66 43.87 6.30
C PRO A 155 10.00 45.12 5.77
N GLU A 156 9.95 46.21 6.53
CA GLU A 156 9.07 47.38 6.28
C GLU A 156 8.84 47.69 4.77
N PRO A 157 9.85 47.58 3.89
CA PRO A 157 9.69 47.55 2.42
C PRO A 157 8.58 46.66 1.81
N ILE A 158 8.35 45.43 2.29
CA ILE A 158 7.30 44.52 1.81
C ILE A 158 5.91 45.00 2.22
N ALA A 159 5.75 45.45 3.46
CA ALA A 159 4.45 45.99 3.89
C ALA A 159 4.10 47.24 3.07
N ASP A 160 5.08 48.10 2.80
CA ASP A 160 4.92 49.28 1.94
C ASP A 160 4.59 48.91 0.50
N PHE A 161 5.28 47.90 -0.05
CA PHE A 161 4.98 47.37 -1.36
C PHE A 161 3.53 46.91 -1.49
N VAL A 162 3.04 46.10 -0.55
CA VAL A 162 1.66 45.58 -0.56
C VAL A 162 0.64 46.71 -0.43
N ARG A 163 0.87 47.68 0.46
CA ARG A 163 0.01 48.86 0.61
C ARG A 163 -0.04 49.73 -0.64
N GLY A 164 1.05 49.78 -1.41
CA GLY A 164 1.14 50.53 -2.66
C GLY A 164 0.50 49.85 -3.89
N LEU A 165 0.03 48.60 -3.76
CA LEU A 165 -0.62 47.87 -4.86
C LEU A 165 -2.10 48.21 -4.97
N SER A 166 -2.60 48.31 -6.20
CA SER A 166 -4.04 48.42 -6.44
C SER A 166 -4.75 47.10 -6.09
N SER A 167 -6.07 47.13 -5.86
CA SER A 167 -6.84 45.91 -5.56
C SER A 167 -6.70 44.83 -6.66
N ARG A 168 -6.53 45.23 -7.92
CA ARG A 168 -6.27 44.31 -9.04
C ARG A 168 -4.87 43.69 -8.95
N ASP A 169 -3.86 44.48 -8.60
CA ASP A 169 -2.48 44.00 -8.47
C ASP A 169 -2.32 43.07 -7.25
N GLN A 170 -2.98 43.39 -6.14
CA GLN A 170 -3.03 42.51 -4.96
C GLN A 170 -3.67 41.16 -5.29
N LEU A 171 -4.71 41.14 -6.12
CA LEU A 171 -5.32 39.89 -6.55
C LEU A 171 -4.38 39.05 -7.44
N VAL A 172 -3.69 39.68 -8.40
CA VAL A 172 -2.68 38.98 -9.23
C VAL A 172 -1.52 38.45 -8.37
N LEU A 173 -1.07 39.25 -7.38
CA LEU A 173 -0.04 38.85 -6.44
C LEU A 173 -0.46 37.60 -5.65
N ARG A 174 -1.65 37.62 -5.03
CA ARG A 174 -2.13 36.56 -4.14
C ARG A 174 -2.54 35.29 -4.89
N GLU A 175 -3.35 35.41 -5.94
CA GLU A 175 -4.01 34.27 -6.60
C GLU A 175 -3.13 33.58 -7.66
N ARG A 176 -1.99 34.20 -8.03
CA ARG A 176 -1.11 33.67 -9.08
C ARG A 176 0.37 33.71 -8.75
N ILE A 177 0.90 34.82 -8.24
CA ILE A 177 2.35 34.93 -8.01
C ILE A 177 2.77 34.16 -6.74
N LEU A 178 2.01 34.31 -5.66
CA LEU A 178 2.28 33.72 -4.34
C LEU A 178 1.37 32.53 -4.02
N ALA A 179 0.41 32.21 -4.89
CA ALA A 179 -0.47 31.07 -4.69
C ALA A 179 0.31 29.75 -4.77
N GLU A 180 -0.03 28.81 -3.90
CA GLU A 180 0.45 27.42 -3.99
C GLU A 180 -0.01 26.73 -5.28
N ARG A 181 -1.23 27.05 -5.72
CA ARG A 181 -1.82 26.62 -6.99
C ARG A 181 -2.16 27.85 -7.84
N PRO A 182 -1.22 28.35 -8.65
CA PRO A 182 -1.41 29.56 -9.44
C PRO A 182 -2.57 29.47 -10.42
N ARG A 183 -3.51 30.42 -10.36
CA ARG A 183 -4.51 30.60 -11.42
C ARG A 183 -3.85 30.99 -12.74
N THR A 184 -4.42 30.54 -13.85
CA THR A 184 -3.97 30.93 -15.19
C THR A 184 -4.25 32.42 -15.45
N GLN A 185 -3.51 33.01 -16.40
CA GLN A 185 -3.75 34.40 -16.80
C GLN A 185 -5.17 34.61 -17.34
N THR A 186 -5.70 33.61 -18.04
CA THR A 186 -7.06 33.64 -18.62
C THR A 186 -8.12 33.65 -17.52
N GLU A 187 -8.01 32.76 -16.53
CA GLU A 187 -8.96 32.71 -15.40
C GLU A 187 -8.98 34.03 -14.61
N LEU A 188 -7.79 34.59 -14.33
CA LEU A 188 -7.69 35.87 -13.62
C LEU A 188 -8.22 37.03 -14.46
N ALA A 189 -7.96 37.05 -15.77
CA ALA A 189 -8.46 38.08 -16.67
C ALA A 189 -9.99 38.14 -16.66
N THR A 190 -10.65 36.96 -16.72
CA THR A 190 -12.11 36.85 -16.56
C THR A 190 -12.57 37.37 -15.20
N GLN A 191 -11.89 36.98 -14.12
CA GLN A 191 -12.28 37.36 -12.75
C GLN A 191 -12.20 38.87 -12.50
N ILE A 192 -11.18 39.56 -13.02
CA ILE A 192 -10.99 41.00 -12.79
C ILE A 192 -11.62 41.90 -13.86
N GLY A 193 -12.27 41.30 -14.86
CA GLY A 193 -12.83 42.02 -16.01
C GLY A 193 -11.77 42.72 -16.86
N SER A 194 -10.65 42.05 -17.16
CA SER A 194 -9.56 42.58 -17.96
C SER A 194 -9.13 41.62 -19.08
N SER A 195 -8.19 42.02 -19.93
CA SER A 195 -7.62 41.15 -20.95
C SER A 195 -6.51 40.26 -20.39
N ARG A 196 -6.27 39.11 -21.04
CA ARG A 196 -5.15 38.22 -20.70
C ARG A 196 -3.80 38.95 -20.76
N GLU A 197 -3.54 39.69 -21.84
CA GLU A 197 -2.36 40.53 -22.02
C GLU A 197 -2.17 41.50 -20.86
N ARG A 198 -3.25 42.12 -20.35
CA ARG A 198 -3.15 43.04 -19.22
C ARG A 198 -2.73 42.33 -17.94
N VAL A 199 -3.27 41.14 -17.65
CA VAL A 199 -2.85 40.31 -16.51
C VAL A 199 -1.39 39.89 -16.66
N THR A 200 -0.94 39.50 -17.86
CA THR A 200 0.47 39.16 -18.15
C THR A 200 1.40 40.34 -17.87
N GLN A 201 1.01 41.56 -18.26
CA GLN A 201 1.78 42.76 -17.97
C GLN A 201 1.85 43.05 -16.47
N LEU A 202 0.74 42.92 -15.74
CA LEU A 202 0.70 43.10 -14.29
C LEU A 202 1.59 42.09 -13.58
N ASP A 203 1.50 40.80 -13.94
CA ASP A 203 2.32 39.72 -13.39
C ASP A 203 3.82 40.05 -13.52
N ARG A 204 4.25 40.44 -14.73
CA ARG A 204 5.64 40.83 -15.01
C ARG A 204 6.09 42.03 -14.17
N VAL A 205 5.27 43.07 -14.06
CA VAL A 205 5.59 44.28 -13.28
C VAL A 205 5.69 43.96 -11.79
N ILE A 206 4.77 43.17 -11.25
CA ILE A 206 4.74 42.78 -9.83
C ILE A 206 5.96 41.91 -9.50
N ARG A 207 6.31 40.92 -10.34
CA ARG A 207 7.51 40.10 -10.14
C ARG A 207 8.80 40.89 -10.18
N SER A 208 8.93 41.84 -11.11
CA SER A 208 10.10 42.72 -11.18
C SER A 208 10.24 43.59 -9.92
N LYS A 209 9.14 44.09 -9.36
CA LYS A 209 9.15 44.81 -8.08
C LYS A 209 9.52 43.90 -6.91
N LEU A 210 8.98 42.68 -6.86
CA LEU A 210 9.35 41.67 -5.85
C LEU A 210 10.84 41.32 -5.92
N GLU A 211 11.40 41.15 -7.12
CA GLU A 211 12.83 40.87 -7.31
C GLU A 211 13.72 41.98 -6.76
N SER A 212 13.35 43.24 -7.00
CA SER A 212 14.03 44.40 -6.42
C SER A 212 13.97 44.37 -4.89
N LEU A 213 12.79 44.11 -4.31
CA LEU A 213 12.59 44.03 -2.86
C LEU A 213 13.39 42.89 -2.22
N VAL A 214 13.34 41.69 -2.81
CA VAL A 214 14.12 40.53 -2.36
C VAL A 214 15.61 40.82 -2.40
N THR A 215 16.08 41.65 -3.34
CA THR A 215 17.49 42.07 -3.41
C THR A 215 17.85 43.09 -2.33
N GLN A 216 16.97 44.04 -2.02
CA GLN A 216 17.21 45.11 -1.06
C GLN A 216 17.13 44.64 0.40
N VAL A 217 16.24 43.70 0.71
CA VAL A 217 16.08 43.16 2.05
C VAL A 217 17.13 42.09 2.31
N HIS A 218 18.07 42.35 3.20
CA HIS A 218 19.21 41.45 3.49
C HIS A 218 18.80 40.02 3.86
N SER A 219 17.77 39.82 4.69
CA SER A 219 17.32 38.47 5.07
C SER A 219 16.77 37.68 3.87
N LEU A 220 16.05 38.34 2.96
CA LEU A 220 15.51 37.70 1.75
C LEU A 220 16.58 37.46 0.69
N SER A 221 17.55 38.37 0.55
CA SER A 221 18.64 38.20 -0.40
C SER A 221 19.59 37.06 0.02
N THR A 222 19.84 36.91 1.32
CA THR A 222 20.57 35.77 1.89
C THR A 222 19.81 34.47 1.67
N LEU A 223 18.50 34.42 1.97
CA LEU A 223 17.67 33.23 1.73
C LEU A 223 17.60 32.87 0.24
N ARG A 224 17.46 33.86 -0.65
CA ARG A 224 17.51 33.66 -2.10
C ARG A 224 18.85 33.05 -2.53
N SER A 225 19.97 33.55 -2.01
CA SER A 225 21.29 33.02 -2.34
C SER A 225 21.42 31.55 -1.92
N ASP A 226 20.95 31.20 -0.72
CA ASP A 226 20.94 29.81 -0.25
C ASP A 226 20.11 28.91 -1.16
N ILE A 227 18.86 29.31 -1.46
CA ILE A 227 17.98 28.60 -2.39
C ILE A 227 18.65 28.36 -3.74
N LEU A 228 19.27 29.40 -4.32
CA LEU A 228 19.93 29.30 -5.63
C LEU A 228 21.18 28.40 -5.61
N SER A 229 21.86 28.30 -4.46
CA SER A 229 23.04 27.46 -4.28
C SER A 229 22.70 25.99 -4.03
N ARG A 230 21.47 25.68 -3.63
CA ARG A 230 21.01 24.34 -3.28
C ARG A 230 20.05 23.73 -4.29
N ALA A 231 19.24 24.53 -4.98
CA ALA A 231 18.28 24.06 -5.97
C ALA A 231 18.98 23.65 -7.28
N HIS A 232 19.54 22.44 -7.31
CA HIS A 232 20.31 21.89 -8.43
C HIS A 232 19.92 20.44 -8.75
N PRO A 233 18.82 20.19 -9.49
CA PRO A 233 17.85 21.14 -10.04
C PRO A 233 16.65 21.41 -9.12
N LEU A 234 16.55 20.69 -8.00
CA LEU A 234 15.41 20.74 -7.08
C LEU A 234 15.89 20.85 -5.63
N LEU A 235 15.05 21.42 -4.79
CA LEU A 235 15.24 21.55 -3.36
C LEU A 235 13.90 21.28 -2.66
N ALA A 236 13.90 20.39 -1.68
CA ALA A 236 12.74 20.17 -0.83
C ALA A 236 12.54 21.38 0.11
N VAL A 237 11.30 21.87 0.22
CA VAL A 237 10.96 22.97 1.11
C VAL A 237 11.19 22.58 2.58
N ASP A 238 10.92 21.33 2.96
CA ASP A 238 11.15 20.86 4.33
C ASP A 238 12.63 20.94 4.72
N ALA A 239 13.54 20.57 3.81
CA ALA A 239 14.98 20.69 4.03
C ALA A 239 15.43 22.15 4.14
N LEU A 240 14.85 23.04 3.32
CA LEU A 240 15.09 24.47 3.45
C LEU A 240 14.62 24.99 4.82
N ILE A 241 13.44 24.59 5.29
CA ILE A 241 12.87 25.03 6.58
C ILE A 241 13.66 24.45 7.76
N ALA A 242 14.17 23.22 7.65
CA ALA A 242 15.01 22.62 8.68
C ALA A 242 16.29 23.44 8.93
N ASP A 243 16.93 23.91 7.86
CA ASP A 243 18.15 24.74 7.96
C ASP A 243 17.84 26.22 8.23
N HIS A 244 16.70 26.70 7.75
CA HIS A 244 16.22 28.07 7.92
C HIS A 244 14.78 28.09 8.44
N PRO A 245 14.56 27.94 9.76
CA PRO A 245 13.21 27.91 10.33
C PRO A 245 12.38 29.17 10.00
N ASP A 246 13.03 30.33 9.93
CA ASP A 246 12.39 31.59 9.56
C ASP A 246 11.87 31.60 8.10
N ALA A 247 12.41 30.75 7.22
CA ALA A 247 11.93 30.61 5.86
C ALA A 247 10.48 30.09 5.82
N GLY A 248 10.10 29.26 6.80
CA GLY A 248 8.74 28.73 6.96
C GLY A 248 7.74 29.71 7.59
N LYS A 249 8.22 30.76 8.27
CA LYS A 249 7.34 31.74 8.93
C LYS A 249 6.61 32.61 7.89
N PRO A 250 5.33 32.95 8.11
CA PRO A 250 4.58 33.80 7.20
C PRO A 250 5.07 35.25 7.26
N VAL A 251 5.12 35.90 6.10
CA VAL A 251 5.29 37.34 5.99
C VAL A 251 3.96 38.00 6.27
N ALA A 252 3.83 38.69 7.41
CA ALA A 252 2.56 39.17 7.94
C ALA A 252 1.69 39.99 6.96
N ALA A 253 2.30 40.78 6.07
CA ALA A 253 1.57 41.58 5.08
C ALA A 253 0.94 40.76 3.93
N LEU A 254 1.40 39.52 3.73
CA LEU A 254 1.03 38.66 2.61
C LEU A 254 0.40 37.34 3.05
N ASP A 255 0.58 36.95 4.31
CA ASP A 255 0.16 35.66 4.87
C ASP A 255 0.68 34.45 4.07
N VAL A 256 1.93 34.54 3.60
CA VAL A 256 2.64 33.45 2.91
C VAL A 256 4.04 33.29 3.46
N ALA A 257 4.52 32.05 3.46
CA ALA A 257 5.85 31.70 3.95
C ALA A 257 6.96 32.52 3.26
N THR A 258 7.95 32.92 4.05
CA THR A 258 9.09 33.77 3.63
C THR A 258 9.83 33.19 2.43
N TRP A 259 10.04 31.87 2.38
CA TRP A 259 10.67 31.21 1.24
C TRP A 259 9.91 31.42 -0.07
N ARG A 260 8.58 31.45 -0.04
CA ARG A 260 7.75 31.61 -1.24
C ARG A 260 7.83 33.03 -1.78
N VAL A 261 7.97 34.03 -0.90
CA VAL A 261 8.24 35.42 -1.29
C VAL A 261 9.63 35.53 -1.95
N ALA A 262 10.65 34.91 -1.35
CA ALA A 262 12.00 34.88 -1.93
C ALA A 262 12.01 34.22 -3.33
N CYS A 263 11.35 33.07 -3.50
CA CYS A 263 11.22 32.39 -4.79
C CYS A 263 10.44 33.22 -5.81
N ALA A 264 9.35 33.88 -5.43
CA ALA A 264 8.50 34.65 -6.35
C ALA A 264 9.23 35.86 -6.98
N GLY A 265 10.20 36.43 -6.25
CA GLY A 265 11.10 37.48 -6.72
C GLY A 265 12.40 36.96 -7.35
N THR A 266 12.53 35.67 -7.63
CA THR A 266 13.77 35.09 -8.19
C THR A 266 13.51 34.53 -9.58
N ALA A 267 14.17 35.12 -10.59
CA ALA A 267 14.06 34.67 -11.96
C ALA A 267 14.59 33.24 -12.14
N GLY A 268 13.90 32.43 -12.95
CA GLY A 268 14.30 31.04 -13.22
C GLY A 268 13.98 30.05 -12.10
N ILE A 269 13.26 30.46 -11.05
CA ILE A 269 12.75 29.58 -10.01
C ILE A 269 11.24 29.36 -10.19
N THR A 270 10.83 28.10 -10.09
CA THR A 270 9.43 27.69 -10.03
C THR A 270 9.20 26.94 -8.72
N THR A 271 7.97 26.95 -8.21
CA THR A 271 7.61 26.20 -6.99
C THR A 271 6.45 25.26 -7.30
N SER A 272 6.48 24.05 -6.75
CA SER A 272 5.41 23.05 -6.92
C SER A 272 5.28 22.23 -5.65
N GLU A 273 4.12 22.25 -4.99
CA GLU A 273 3.73 21.37 -3.86
C GLU A 273 4.89 20.86 -2.98
N GLY A 274 5.54 21.78 -2.25
CA GLY A 274 6.66 21.44 -1.34
C GLY A 274 8.05 21.35 -2.00
N TRP A 275 8.17 21.70 -3.28
CA TRP A 275 9.43 21.72 -4.03
C TRP A 275 9.75 23.09 -4.60
N ILE A 276 11.04 23.43 -4.58
CA ILE A 276 11.62 24.58 -5.28
C ILE A 276 12.44 24.03 -6.45
N LEU A 277 12.16 24.52 -7.66
CA LEU A 277 12.67 24.01 -8.91
C LEU A 277 13.47 25.11 -9.62
N ARG A 278 14.66 24.78 -10.10
CA ARG A 278 15.46 25.66 -10.97
C ARG A 278 15.15 25.37 -12.43
N GLY A 279 14.32 26.23 -13.03
CA GLY A 279 13.77 26.07 -14.38
C GLY A 279 12.26 25.81 -14.35
N SER A 280 11.72 25.32 -15.47
CA SER A 280 10.31 24.94 -15.55
C SER A 280 10.09 23.54 -15.00
N PHE A 281 8.86 23.23 -14.57
CA PHE A 281 8.47 21.88 -14.15
C PHE A 281 8.81 20.84 -15.22
N ARG A 282 8.54 21.17 -16.50
CA ARG A 282 8.85 20.31 -17.65
C ARG A 282 10.34 19.96 -17.75
N ASP A 283 11.22 20.94 -17.53
CA ASP A 283 12.66 20.74 -17.63
C ASP A 283 13.18 19.85 -16.50
N VAL A 284 12.67 20.02 -15.28
CA VAL A 284 13.07 19.20 -14.14
C VAL A 284 12.50 17.78 -14.25
N THR A 285 11.27 17.61 -14.73
CA THR A 285 10.71 16.30 -15.06
C THR A 285 11.56 15.60 -16.12
N ALA A 286 11.96 16.30 -17.19
CA ALA A 286 12.84 15.73 -18.22
C ALA A 286 14.20 15.30 -17.65
N GLN A 287 14.81 16.11 -16.78
CA GLN A 287 16.05 15.75 -16.07
C GLN A 287 15.86 14.55 -15.15
N THR A 288 14.73 14.46 -14.44
CA THR A 288 14.38 13.32 -13.58
C THR A 288 14.26 12.04 -14.39
N HIS A 289 13.54 12.06 -15.51
CA HIS A 289 13.46 10.91 -16.42
C HIS A 289 14.83 10.53 -17.00
N ALA A 290 15.66 11.50 -17.35
CA ALA A 290 17.02 11.25 -17.82
C ALA A 290 17.88 10.59 -16.73
N ALA A 291 17.80 11.05 -15.48
CA ALA A 291 18.50 10.45 -14.34
C ALA A 291 18.04 9.00 -14.07
N VAL A 292 16.74 8.75 -14.10
CA VAL A 292 16.18 7.38 -14.01
C VAL A 292 16.67 6.51 -15.16
N THR A 293 16.65 7.02 -16.38
CA THR A 293 17.07 6.27 -17.58
C THR A 293 18.56 5.95 -17.53
N ALA A 294 19.40 6.89 -17.10
CA ALA A 294 20.83 6.70 -16.96
C ALA A 294 21.19 5.67 -15.86
N ALA A 295 20.38 5.59 -14.81
CA ALA A 295 20.53 4.63 -13.72
C ALA A 295 19.73 3.32 -13.94
N ALA A 296 19.04 3.18 -15.08
CA ALA A 296 18.15 2.04 -15.31
C ALA A 296 18.94 0.74 -15.51
N THR A 297 18.47 -0.31 -14.84
CA THR A 297 18.85 -1.70 -15.10
C THR A 297 18.20 -2.18 -16.41
N PRO A 298 18.66 -3.31 -16.98
CA PRO A 298 18.03 -3.91 -18.15
C PRO A 298 16.54 -4.25 -17.97
N GLU A 299 16.09 -4.42 -16.71
CA GLU A 299 14.69 -4.69 -16.35
C GLU A 299 13.83 -3.41 -16.24
N GLY A 300 14.38 -2.23 -16.52
CA GLY A 300 13.66 -0.96 -16.53
C GLY A 300 13.42 -0.37 -15.14
N THR A 301 14.23 -0.77 -14.15
CA THR A 301 14.22 -0.17 -12.80
C THR A 301 15.47 0.64 -12.55
N ALA A 302 15.43 1.70 -11.78
CA ALA A 302 16.63 2.47 -11.42
C ALA A 302 16.84 2.48 -9.89
N PRO A 303 18.03 2.16 -9.37
CA PRO A 303 18.28 2.26 -7.93
C PRO A 303 18.07 3.71 -7.45
N VAL A 304 17.24 3.89 -6.42
CA VAL A 304 16.85 5.23 -5.93
C VAL A 304 18.08 6.04 -5.53
N PHE A 305 19.08 5.41 -4.91
CA PHE A 305 20.32 6.06 -4.51
C PHE A 305 21.06 6.74 -5.67
N HIS A 306 21.15 6.09 -6.83
CA HIS A 306 21.82 6.68 -8.00
C HIS A 306 21.02 7.85 -8.58
N VAL A 307 19.69 7.75 -8.59
CA VAL A 307 18.82 8.85 -9.02
C VAL A 307 18.91 10.03 -8.06
N ALA A 308 18.88 9.76 -6.75
CA ALA A 308 19.04 10.77 -5.69
C ALA A 308 20.36 11.53 -5.84
N THR A 309 21.47 10.81 -6.02
CA THR A 309 22.80 11.40 -6.23
C THR A 309 22.83 12.29 -7.48
N SER A 310 22.25 11.85 -8.59
CA SER A 310 22.17 12.61 -9.84
C SER A 310 21.37 13.91 -9.70
N LEU A 311 20.31 13.89 -8.88
CA LEU A 311 19.43 15.03 -8.64
C LEU A 311 19.84 15.89 -7.43
N GLY A 312 20.91 15.54 -6.72
CA GLY A 312 21.36 16.25 -5.53
C GLY A 312 20.42 16.12 -4.32
N LEU A 313 19.69 15.02 -4.21
CA LEU A 313 18.69 14.77 -3.17
C LEU A 313 19.15 13.75 -2.12
N GLN A 314 18.57 13.85 -0.93
CA GLN A 314 18.58 12.75 0.05
C GLN A 314 17.67 11.60 -0.40
N ALA A 315 17.87 10.41 0.16
CA ALA A 315 17.18 9.20 -0.30
C ALA A 315 15.64 9.28 -0.11
N ASP A 316 15.18 9.81 1.03
CA ASP A 316 13.77 10.00 1.35
C ASP A 316 13.12 11.09 0.47
N GLU A 317 13.85 12.17 0.21
CA GLU A 317 13.44 13.21 -0.73
C GLU A 317 13.30 12.66 -2.14
N ALA A 318 14.24 11.83 -2.59
CA ALA A 318 14.21 11.22 -3.91
C ALA A 318 12.99 10.31 -4.07
N VAL A 319 12.66 9.50 -3.06
CA VAL A 319 11.44 8.69 -3.05
C VAL A 319 10.18 9.54 -3.22
N ARG A 320 10.07 10.64 -2.46
CA ARG A 320 8.93 11.56 -2.55
C ARG A 320 8.84 12.23 -3.93
N TRP A 321 9.97 12.72 -4.45
CA TRP A 321 10.02 13.39 -5.75
C TRP A 321 9.71 12.43 -6.91
N LEU A 322 10.25 11.21 -6.87
CA LEU A 322 9.98 10.17 -7.86
C LEU A 322 8.50 9.79 -7.87
N SER A 323 7.89 9.67 -6.69
CA SER A 323 6.45 9.45 -6.54
C SER A 323 5.63 10.57 -7.15
N HIS A 324 6.03 11.84 -6.94
CA HIS A 324 5.42 13.00 -7.58
C HIS A 324 5.63 13.02 -9.10
N SER A 325 6.70 12.40 -9.59
CA SER A 325 7.10 12.40 -11.01
C SER A 325 6.61 11.18 -11.80
N GLY A 326 5.68 10.38 -11.26
CA GLY A 326 5.10 9.23 -11.97
C GLY A 326 5.91 7.93 -11.89
N PHE A 327 6.75 7.80 -10.87
CA PHE A 327 7.44 6.55 -10.52
C PHE A 327 6.89 5.99 -9.22
N ALA A 328 6.91 4.68 -9.09
CA ALA A 328 6.67 3.99 -7.83
C ALA A 328 7.97 3.32 -7.36
N ILE A 329 8.01 2.92 -6.10
CA ILE A 329 9.20 2.30 -5.51
C ILE A 329 8.95 0.81 -5.27
N LEU A 330 9.78 -0.04 -5.89
CA LEU A 330 9.82 -1.48 -5.70
C LEU A 330 11.15 -1.85 -5.02
N GLY A 331 11.10 -2.26 -3.75
CA GLY A 331 12.30 -2.40 -2.93
C GLY A 331 13.00 -1.04 -2.78
N GLU A 332 14.25 -0.94 -3.23
CA GLU A 332 15.03 0.32 -3.26
C GLU A 332 15.17 0.90 -4.67
N HIS A 333 14.29 0.52 -5.60
CA HIS A 333 14.37 0.91 -7.00
C HIS A 333 13.12 1.65 -7.46
N ALA A 334 13.31 2.68 -8.27
CA ALA A 334 12.26 3.37 -9.00
C ALA A 334 11.83 2.56 -10.22
N ILE A 335 10.52 2.45 -10.40
CA ILE A 335 9.88 1.81 -11.56
C ILE A 335 8.72 2.68 -12.03
N SER A 336 8.42 2.70 -13.33
CA SER A 336 7.28 3.47 -13.84
C SER A 336 5.97 3.01 -13.19
N THR A 337 5.09 3.96 -12.82
CA THR A 337 3.73 3.62 -12.34
C THR A 337 2.89 2.91 -13.41
N THR A 338 3.27 3.03 -14.68
CA THR A 338 2.61 2.36 -15.82
C THR A 338 3.21 1.01 -16.17
N ALA A 339 4.14 0.48 -15.36
CA ALA A 339 4.81 -0.79 -15.61
C ALA A 339 3.82 -1.96 -15.74
N SER A 340 4.05 -2.80 -16.76
CA SER A 340 3.26 -3.99 -17.01
C SER A 340 3.52 -5.07 -15.94
N THR A 341 2.70 -6.13 -15.94
CA THR A 341 2.98 -7.28 -15.04
C THR A 341 4.31 -7.96 -15.39
N GLY A 342 4.68 -8.02 -16.67
CA GLY A 342 5.98 -8.55 -17.10
C GLY A 342 7.15 -7.70 -16.58
N ASP A 343 7.03 -6.38 -16.66
CA ASP A 343 8.06 -5.46 -16.16
C ASP A 343 8.26 -5.59 -14.66
N LEU A 344 7.16 -5.65 -13.90
CA LEU A 344 7.23 -5.84 -12.44
C LEU A 344 7.88 -7.18 -12.06
N VAL A 345 7.55 -8.27 -12.76
CA VAL A 345 8.13 -9.59 -12.47
C VAL A 345 9.61 -9.63 -12.84
N ALA A 346 9.98 -9.09 -14.01
CA ALA A 346 11.38 -8.98 -14.42
C ALA A 346 12.17 -8.12 -13.42
N ALA A 347 11.62 -6.98 -13.02
CA ALA A 347 12.18 -6.10 -11.99
C ALA A 347 12.40 -6.83 -10.66
N ALA A 348 11.39 -7.57 -10.17
CA ALA A 348 11.51 -8.32 -8.93
C ALA A 348 12.65 -9.36 -8.98
N LEU A 349 12.79 -10.07 -10.11
CA LEU A 349 13.91 -11.00 -10.33
C LEU A 349 15.25 -10.27 -10.41
N GLY A 350 15.30 -9.14 -11.12
CA GLY A 350 16.50 -8.32 -11.27
C GLY A 350 17.02 -7.77 -9.94
N ILE A 351 16.11 -7.27 -9.11
CA ILE A 351 16.40 -6.74 -7.76
C ILE A 351 16.86 -7.85 -6.82
N ALA A 352 16.22 -9.02 -6.86
CA ALA A 352 16.63 -10.15 -6.04
C ALA A 352 18.01 -10.70 -6.44
N GLY A 353 18.37 -10.60 -7.72
CA GLY A 353 19.65 -11.08 -8.26
C GLY A 353 19.79 -12.60 -8.33
N THR A 354 18.77 -13.35 -7.92
CA THR A 354 18.72 -14.82 -7.92
C THR A 354 17.36 -15.32 -8.40
N ALA A 355 17.31 -16.60 -8.79
CA ALA A 355 16.05 -17.20 -9.22
C ALA A 355 15.05 -17.26 -8.06
N LEU A 356 13.77 -16.97 -8.33
CA LEU A 356 12.70 -16.93 -7.34
C LEU A 356 11.61 -17.94 -7.68
N THR A 357 10.94 -18.44 -6.65
CA THR A 357 9.69 -19.19 -6.78
C THR A 357 8.51 -18.28 -7.11
N PHE A 358 7.42 -18.87 -7.60
CA PHE A 358 6.18 -18.11 -7.83
C PHE A 358 5.69 -17.38 -6.56
N GLY A 359 5.80 -18.01 -5.39
CA GLY A 359 5.37 -17.41 -4.12
C GLY A 359 6.23 -16.22 -3.70
N GLU A 360 7.55 -16.32 -3.88
CA GLU A 360 8.47 -15.22 -3.60
C GLU A 360 8.27 -14.04 -4.54
N ILE A 361 7.98 -14.29 -5.82
CA ILE A 361 7.63 -13.23 -6.78
C ILE A 361 6.34 -12.51 -6.34
N VAL A 362 5.30 -13.25 -5.96
CA VAL A 362 4.06 -12.65 -5.44
C VAL A 362 4.34 -11.82 -4.19
N ALA A 363 5.18 -12.31 -3.28
CA ALA A 363 5.54 -11.60 -2.06
C ALA A 363 6.35 -10.32 -2.33
N ALA A 364 7.28 -10.36 -3.30
CA ALA A 364 8.05 -9.19 -3.73
C ALA A 364 7.15 -8.10 -4.36
N LEU A 365 6.03 -8.49 -4.97
CA LEU A 365 5.08 -7.60 -5.62
C LEU A 365 3.88 -7.22 -4.73
N ARG A 366 3.95 -7.43 -3.41
CA ARG A 366 2.83 -7.16 -2.49
C ARG A 366 2.27 -5.73 -2.60
N ASP A 367 3.14 -4.74 -2.82
CA ASP A 367 2.80 -3.31 -2.90
C ASP A 367 2.29 -2.95 -4.32
N PHE A 368 2.35 -3.90 -5.25
CA PHE A 368 1.89 -3.81 -6.63
C PHE A 368 1.01 -5.01 -6.99
N PRO A 369 -0.14 -5.19 -6.33
CA PRO A 369 -0.92 -6.40 -6.46
C PRO A 369 -1.32 -6.64 -7.93
N ARG A 370 -1.12 -7.88 -8.37
CA ARG A 370 -1.53 -8.40 -9.69
C ARG A 370 -2.23 -9.74 -9.48
N ALA A 371 -3.15 -10.07 -10.37
CA ALA A 371 -3.78 -11.38 -10.34
C ALA A 371 -2.74 -12.49 -10.59
N ASP A 372 -2.75 -13.56 -9.79
CA ASP A 372 -1.88 -14.73 -9.93
C ASP A 372 -1.82 -15.26 -11.38
N SER A 373 -2.95 -15.26 -12.08
CA SER A 373 -3.02 -15.67 -13.48
C SER A 373 -2.20 -14.78 -14.40
N SER A 374 -2.19 -13.47 -14.16
CA SER A 374 -1.42 -12.52 -14.96
C SER A 374 0.09 -12.67 -14.70
N ILE A 375 0.49 -12.91 -13.46
CA ILE A 375 1.88 -13.21 -13.10
C ILE A 375 2.30 -14.52 -13.77
N ARG A 376 1.49 -15.59 -13.69
CA ARG A 376 1.77 -16.87 -14.37
C ARG A 376 1.88 -16.71 -15.88
N ASN A 377 1.04 -15.88 -16.50
CA ASN A 377 1.12 -15.61 -17.92
C ASN A 377 2.43 -14.89 -18.25
N ALA A 378 2.79 -13.84 -17.52
CA ALA A 378 4.05 -13.12 -17.71
C ALA A 378 5.28 -14.04 -17.60
N LEU A 379 5.31 -14.95 -16.61
CA LEU A 379 6.38 -15.94 -16.44
C LEU A 379 6.54 -16.90 -17.63
N VAL A 380 5.54 -17.00 -18.50
CA VAL A 380 5.55 -17.88 -19.69
C VAL A 380 5.75 -17.07 -20.97
N SER A 381 5.16 -15.88 -21.07
CA SER A 381 5.11 -15.09 -22.30
C SER A 381 6.21 -14.03 -22.43
N ASP A 382 6.85 -13.61 -21.34
CA ASP A 382 7.91 -12.60 -21.38
C ASP A 382 9.27 -13.28 -21.60
N ASP A 383 9.90 -13.01 -22.74
CA ASP A 383 11.15 -13.66 -23.16
C ASP A 383 12.35 -13.33 -22.26
N ARG A 384 12.27 -12.25 -21.44
CA ARG A 384 13.29 -11.94 -20.45
C ARG A 384 13.30 -12.94 -19.30
N ILE A 385 12.21 -13.67 -19.10
CA ILE A 385 12.02 -14.58 -17.97
C ILE A 385 12.13 -16.01 -18.47
N ILE A 386 13.01 -16.78 -17.84
CA ILE A 386 13.14 -18.21 -18.08
C ILE A 386 12.82 -18.98 -16.81
N LYS A 387 12.23 -20.14 -17.01
CA LYS A 387 12.12 -21.13 -15.95
C LYS A 387 13.50 -21.77 -15.80
N THR A 388 14.14 -21.63 -14.64
CA THR A 388 15.48 -22.17 -14.36
C THR A 388 15.42 -23.53 -13.69
N ASP A 389 14.33 -23.82 -12.97
CA ASP A 389 14.04 -25.13 -12.39
C ASP A 389 12.52 -25.38 -12.37
N ARG A 390 12.05 -26.53 -11.88
CA ARG A 390 10.64 -26.94 -11.80
C ARG A 390 9.73 -25.87 -11.17
N ASN A 391 10.22 -25.13 -10.18
CA ASN A 391 9.45 -24.09 -9.48
C ASN A 391 10.15 -22.73 -9.45
N HIS A 392 11.34 -22.60 -10.02
CA HIS A 392 12.13 -21.36 -10.00
C HIS A 392 12.16 -20.69 -11.36
N TYR A 393 12.18 -19.36 -11.32
CA TYR A 393 12.22 -18.49 -12.48
C TYR A 393 13.38 -17.52 -12.30
N GLY A 394 14.10 -17.25 -13.39
CA GLY A 394 15.22 -16.32 -13.42
C GLY A 394 15.21 -15.52 -14.70
N LEU A 395 16.17 -14.60 -14.84
CA LEU A 395 16.32 -13.79 -16.04
C LEU A 395 17.15 -14.50 -17.10
N ALA A 396 16.72 -14.41 -18.36
CA ALA A 396 17.43 -14.99 -19.51
C ALA A 396 18.87 -14.49 -19.62
N ARG A 397 19.10 -13.20 -19.31
CA ARG A 397 20.43 -12.56 -19.37
C ARG A 397 21.45 -13.13 -18.37
N TRP A 398 21.01 -13.89 -17.37
CA TRP A 398 21.93 -14.56 -16.44
C TRP A 398 22.67 -15.72 -17.10
N GLY A 399 22.29 -16.11 -18.33
CA GLY A 399 22.97 -17.17 -19.09
C GLY A 399 22.70 -18.57 -18.54
N GLY A 400 21.76 -18.72 -17.59
CA GLY A 400 21.34 -20.01 -17.08
C GLY A 400 20.60 -20.83 -18.14
N GLU A 401 20.75 -22.14 -18.08
CA GLU A 401 20.00 -23.02 -18.98
C GLU A 401 18.50 -22.98 -18.68
N ARG A 402 17.68 -22.99 -19.74
CA ARG A 402 16.23 -23.09 -19.62
C ARG A 402 15.86 -24.48 -19.11
N TYR A 403 15.10 -24.54 -18.02
CA TYR A 403 14.53 -25.78 -17.51
C TYR A 403 13.74 -26.48 -18.61
N LEU A 404 14.24 -27.65 -18.99
CA LEU A 404 13.56 -28.54 -19.92
C LEU A 404 12.59 -29.43 -19.12
N PRO A 405 11.30 -29.54 -19.48
CA PRO A 405 10.38 -30.42 -18.75
C PRO A 405 10.87 -31.87 -18.72
N VAL A 406 10.61 -32.60 -17.62
CA VAL A 406 11.07 -33.98 -17.38
C VAL A 406 10.87 -34.91 -18.60
N HIS A 407 9.68 -34.91 -19.22
CA HIS A 407 9.43 -35.74 -20.41
C HIS A 407 10.39 -35.44 -21.58
N ARG A 408 10.72 -34.17 -21.83
CA ARG A 408 11.68 -33.80 -22.87
C ARG A 408 13.10 -34.19 -22.50
N GLN A 409 13.46 -34.11 -21.22
CA GLN A 409 14.76 -34.60 -20.74
C GLN A 409 14.89 -36.11 -20.96
N ILE A 410 13.86 -36.89 -20.58
CA ILE A 410 13.81 -38.34 -20.84
C ILE A 410 13.97 -38.61 -22.33
N GLY A 411 13.24 -37.90 -23.19
CA GLY A 411 13.34 -38.03 -24.64
C GLY A 411 14.76 -37.80 -25.15
N ALA A 412 15.40 -36.70 -24.74
CA ALA A 412 16.77 -36.38 -25.13
C ALA A 412 17.80 -37.42 -24.64
N LEU A 413 17.64 -37.94 -23.42
CA LEU A 413 18.50 -39.01 -22.89
C LEU A 413 18.35 -40.31 -23.67
N LEU A 414 17.11 -40.67 -24.03
CA LEU A 414 16.87 -41.83 -24.87
C LEU A 414 17.46 -41.64 -26.27
N ASP A 415 17.27 -40.46 -26.88
CA ASP A 415 17.81 -40.17 -28.21
C ASP A 415 19.35 -40.24 -28.22
N ALA A 416 20.00 -39.74 -27.16
CA ALA A 416 21.45 -39.86 -26.98
C ALA A 416 21.93 -41.29 -26.71
N ALA A 417 21.11 -42.11 -26.06
CA ALA A 417 21.40 -43.51 -25.73
C ALA A 417 20.99 -44.51 -26.85
N GLY A 418 20.61 -44.04 -28.03
CA GLY A 418 20.19 -44.91 -29.15
C GLY A 418 18.79 -45.51 -29.01
N GLY A 419 17.93 -44.91 -28.18
CA GLY A 419 16.50 -45.20 -28.07
C GLY A 419 16.05 -45.88 -26.78
N THR A 420 16.98 -46.37 -25.95
CA THR A 420 16.70 -47.05 -24.69
C THR A 420 17.71 -46.68 -23.60
N ALA A 421 17.27 -46.55 -22.36
CA ALA A 421 18.14 -46.35 -21.19
C ALA A 421 17.51 -46.94 -19.93
N THR A 422 18.27 -47.14 -18.86
CA THR A 422 17.67 -47.59 -17.59
C THR A 422 17.00 -46.43 -16.86
N ILE A 423 15.98 -46.74 -16.06
CA ILE A 423 15.26 -45.73 -15.28
C ILE A 423 16.15 -45.07 -14.21
N ASP A 424 17.13 -45.81 -13.69
CA ASP A 424 18.04 -45.32 -12.66
C ASP A 424 19.06 -44.36 -13.28
N GLU A 425 19.64 -44.66 -14.44
CA GLU A 425 20.49 -43.72 -15.20
C GLU A 425 19.76 -42.43 -15.56
N ILE A 426 18.50 -42.54 -16.03
CA ILE A 426 17.66 -41.38 -16.33
C ILE A 426 17.41 -40.56 -15.06
N ALA A 427 17.13 -41.21 -13.93
CA ALA A 427 16.89 -40.53 -12.67
C ALA A 427 18.13 -39.78 -12.19
N ASP A 428 19.30 -40.43 -12.19
CA ASP A 428 20.57 -39.86 -11.75
C ASP A 428 20.92 -38.60 -12.55
N VAL A 429 20.82 -38.65 -13.88
CA VAL A 429 21.16 -37.50 -14.75
C VAL A 429 20.22 -36.32 -14.53
N ILE A 430 18.91 -36.58 -14.42
CA ILE A 430 17.92 -35.51 -14.23
C ILE A 430 18.06 -34.89 -12.83
N GLN A 431 18.29 -35.70 -11.80
CA GLN A 431 18.42 -35.24 -10.42
C GLN A 431 19.73 -34.49 -10.15
N ALA A 432 20.81 -34.85 -10.83
CA ALA A 432 22.07 -34.12 -10.74
C ALA A 432 21.93 -32.66 -11.20
N LYS A 433 20.96 -32.36 -12.07
CA LYS A 433 20.78 -31.05 -12.69
C LYS A 433 19.58 -30.26 -12.15
N TYR A 434 18.53 -30.93 -11.70
CA TYR A 434 17.27 -30.30 -11.32
C TYR A 434 16.65 -30.91 -10.06
N ALA A 435 15.96 -30.10 -9.26
CA ALA A 435 15.27 -30.57 -8.06
C ALA A 435 13.95 -31.32 -8.40
N VAL A 436 14.08 -32.52 -8.97
CA VAL A 436 12.96 -33.38 -9.39
C VAL A 436 12.95 -34.68 -8.59
N SER A 437 11.82 -35.00 -7.97
CA SER A 437 11.65 -36.28 -7.25
C SER A 437 11.75 -37.48 -8.19
N GLU A 438 12.39 -38.57 -7.75
CA GLU A 438 12.51 -39.82 -8.49
C GLU A 438 11.13 -40.39 -8.90
N ALA A 439 10.14 -40.31 -7.99
CA ALA A 439 8.77 -40.72 -8.26
C ALA A 439 8.14 -39.99 -9.45
N SER A 440 8.44 -38.69 -9.63
CA SER A 440 8.00 -37.93 -10.81
C SER A 440 8.66 -38.48 -12.07
N ILE A 441 9.97 -38.73 -12.03
CA ILE A 441 10.74 -39.27 -13.18
C ILE A 441 10.17 -40.62 -13.59
N ARG A 442 9.96 -41.55 -12.64
CA ARG A 442 9.32 -42.85 -12.88
C ARG A 442 7.91 -42.72 -13.45
N ALA A 443 7.12 -41.75 -12.98
CA ALA A 443 5.79 -41.50 -13.52
C ALA A 443 5.84 -41.07 -15.00
N TYR A 444 6.74 -40.14 -15.34
CA TYR A 444 6.94 -39.69 -16.72
C TYR A 444 7.51 -40.80 -17.62
N ALA A 445 8.54 -41.51 -17.18
CA ALA A 445 9.19 -42.59 -17.93
C ALA A 445 8.27 -43.78 -18.23
N SER A 446 7.23 -43.98 -17.42
CA SER A 446 6.30 -45.10 -17.58
C SER A 446 4.99 -44.72 -18.28
N SER A 447 4.80 -43.46 -18.66
CA SER A 447 3.56 -42.94 -19.23
C SER A 447 3.81 -42.04 -20.44
N GLY A 448 2.73 -41.57 -21.07
CA GLY A 448 2.85 -40.70 -22.23
C GLY A 448 3.57 -41.39 -23.39
N GLU A 449 4.51 -40.67 -23.97
CA GLU A 449 5.36 -41.10 -25.09
C GLU A 449 6.38 -42.20 -24.72
N PHE A 450 6.52 -42.54 -23.43
CA PHE A 450 7.48 -43.53 -22.95
C PHE A 450 6.79 -44.75 -22.37
N GLU A 451 7.48 -45.89 -22.40
CA GLU A 451 7.12 -47.09 -21.66
C GLU A 451 8.32 -47.60 -20.86
N THR A 452 8.06 -48.08 -19.64
CA THR A 452 9.05 -48.77 -18.81
C THR A 452 8.69 -50.24 -18.75
N ARG A 453 9.62 -51.12 -19.11
CA ARG A 453 9.50 -52.58 -18.98
C ARG A 453 10.67 -53.08 -18.14
N GLY A 454 10.37 -53.65 -16.97
CA GLY A 454 11.41 -53.90 -15.97
C GLY A 454 12.07 -52.57 -15.58
N HIS A 455 13.39 -52.49 -15.74
CA HIS A 455 14.18 -51.28 -15.45
C HIS A 455 14.52 -50.48 -16.71
N THR A 456 14.11 -50.93 -17.89
CA THR A 456 14.42 -50.29 -19.17
C THR A 456 13.29 -49.36 -19.61
N VAL A 457 13.65 -48.13 -19.93
CA VAL A 457 12.79 -47.10 -20.50
C VAL A 457 13.04 -47.00 -22.00
N ALA A 458 11.98 -46.94 -22.79
CA ALA A 458 12.03 -46.74 -24.23
C ALA A 458 10.89 -45.82 -24.68
N ARG A 459 11.02 -45.26 -25.89
CA ARG A 459 9.87 -44.63 -26.56
C ARG A 459 8.80 -45.68 -26.83
N ARG A 460 7.55 -45.32 -26.56
CA ARG A 460 6.40 -46.21 -26.66
C ARG A 460 6.14 -46.57 -28.13
N ALA A 461 6.24 -47.87 -28.44
CA ALA A 461 6.01 -48.37 -29.80
C ALA A 461 4.53 -48.75 -30.08
N ARG A 462 3.74 -49.00 -29.03
CA ARG A 462 2.33 -49.44 -29.15
C ARG A 462 1.38 -48.40 -28.55
N PRO A 463 0.13 -48.29 -29.06
CA PRO A 463 -0.88 -47.41 -28.47
C PRO A 463 -1.02 -47.63 -26.96
N TYR A 464 -1.19 -46.54 -26.22
CA TYR A 464 -1.35 -46.58 -24.77
C TYR A 464 -2.56 -47.43 -24.39
N ARG A 465 -2.36 -48.38 -23.45
CA ARG A 465 -3.44 -49.15 -22.84
C ARG A 465 -3.68 -48.65 -21.41
N PRO A 466 -4.92 -48.32 -21.02
CA PRO A 466 -5.24 -47.94 -19.65
C PRO A 466 -4.79 -48.99 -18.63
N ARG A 467 -4.16 -48.55 -17.54
CA ARG A 467 -3.76 -49.41 -16.42
C ARG A 467 -4.94 -49.93 -15.61
N LYS A 468 -6.04 -49.15 -15.53
CA LYS A 468 -7.28 -49.52 -14.85
C LYS A 468 -8.35 -49.88 -15.86
N SER A 469 -9.09 -50.94 -15.58
CA SER A 469 -10.29 -51.32 -16.32
C SER A 469 -11.44 -50.33 -16.04
N PRO A 470 -12.44 -50.24 -16.94
CA PRO A 470 -13.69 -49.54 -16.64
C PRO A 470 -14.36 -50.11 -15.38
N SER A 471 -14.32 -51.43 -15.20
CA SER A 471 -14.89 -52.13 -14.03
C SER A 471 -14.29 -51.69 -12.68
N SER A 472 -13.06 -51.16 -12.66
CA SER A 472 -12.36 -50.68 -11.45
C SER A 472 -12.32 -49.15 -11.33
N THR A 473 -13.09 -48.44 -12.16
CA THR A 473 -13.12 -46.99 -12.20
C THR A 473 -14.39 -46.47 -11.54
N ARG A 474 -14.22 -45.72 -10.45
CA ARG A 474 -15.32 -45.09 -9.71
C ARG A 474 -16.15 -44.16 -10.60
N ALA A 475 -17.47 -44.15 -10.39
CA ALA A 475 -18.41 -43.22 -11.01
C ALA A 475 -18.46 -43.28 -12.55
N LEU A 476 -17.97 -44.37 -13.14
CA LEU A 476 -17.97 -44.61 -14.57
C LEU A 476 -18.93 -45.76 -14.89
N TYR A 477 -19.92 -45.49 -15.73
CA TYR A 477 -21.02 -46.41 -16.03
C TYR A 477 -21.29 -46.48 -17.53
N ARG A 478 -21.74 -47.65 -18.01
CA ARG A 478 -22.11 -47.87 -19.42
C ARG A 478 -23.62 -47.96 -19.61
N GLU A 479 -24.10 -47.46 -20.75
CA GLU A 479 -25.42 -47.71 -21.31
C GLU A 479 -25.28 -47.86 -22.84
N GLY A 480 -25.29 -49.11 -23.31
CA GLY A 480 -24.98 -49.44 -24.71
C GLY A 480 -23.59 -48.93 -25.10
N ASP A 481 -23.55 -48.09 -26.15
CA ASP A 481 -22.34 -47.42 -26.64
C ASP A 481 -22.07 -46.07 -25.95
N THR A 482 -22.92 -45.67 -24.99
CA THR A 482 -22.74 -44.44 -24.22
C THR A 482 -22.07 -44.75 -22.88
N VAL A 483 -21.17 -43.87 -22.47
CA VAL A 483 -20.52 -43.91 -21.17
C VAL A 483 -20.84 -42.65 -20.38
N HIS A 484 -21.27 -42.85 -19.14
CA HIS A 484 -21.61 -41.80 -18.19
C HIS A 484 -20.50 -41.72 -17.14
N TRP A 485 -19.89 -40.55 -16.99
CA TRP A 485 -18.93 -40.29 -15.91
C TRP A 485 -19.47 -39.21 -14.97
N GLN A 486 -19.71 -39.59 -13.72
CA GLN A 486 -20.16 -38.64 -12.70
C GLN A 486 -18.97 -37.88 -12.11
N THR A 487 -19.09 -36.56 -12.03
CA THR A 487 -18.11 -35.69 -11.37
C THR A 487 -18.78 -34.47 -10.74
N MET A 488 -17.99 -33.59 -10.12
CA MET A 488 -18.47 -32.33 -9.53
C MET A 488 -17.87 -31.13 -10.24
N ILE A 489 -18.65 -30.05 -10.34
CA ILE A 489 -18.15 -28.77 -10.86
C ILE A 489 -17.23 -28.12 -9.83
N THR A 490 -16.01 -27.78 -10.27
CA THR A 490 -14.98 -27.16 -9.42
C THR A 490 -14.77 -25.70 -9.82
N ALA A 491 -14.10 -24.92 -8.95
CA ALA A 491 -13.68 -23.55 -9.26
C ALA A 491 -12.83 -23.48 -10.54
N ALA A 492 -12.05 -24.53 -10.83
CA ALA A 492 -11.25 -24.62 -12.04
C ALA A 492 -12.12 -24.70 -13.31
N HIS A 493 -13.24 -25.43 -13.28
CA HIS A 493 -14.18 -25.50 -14.40
C HIS A 493 -14.84 -24.14 -14.67
N ILE A 494 -15.23 -23.42 -13.62
CA ILE A 494 -15.83 -22.08 -13.72
C ILE A 494 -14.82 -21.08 -14.33
N LYS A 495 -13.56 -21.15 -13.91
CA LYS A 495 -12.48 -20.31 -14.47
C LYS A 495 -12.09 -20.71 -15.90
N GLY A 496 -12.51 -21.88 -16.36
CA GLY A 496 -12.25 -22.39 -17.71
C GLY A 496 -10.91 -23.08 -17.89
N ALA A 497 -10.42 -23.73 -16.84
CA ALA A 497 -9.25 -24.59 -16.93
C ALA A 497 -9.61 -25.97 -17.53
N ALA A 498 -8.68 -26.53 -18.29
CA ALA A 498 -8.70 -27.95 -18.65
C ALA A 498 -8.51 -28.83 -17.39
N PHE A 499 -9.00 -30.06 -17.39
CA PHE A 499 -8.95 -30.97 -16.23
C PHE A 499 -8.66 -32.41 -16.64
N ASN A 500 -8.20 -33.24 -15.70
CA ASN A 500 -7.83 -34.63 -15.96
C ASN A 500 -9.07 -35.54 -16.03
N ILE A 501 -9.02 -36.55 -16.90
CA ILE A 501 -10.05 -37.59 -16.99
C ILE A 501 -9.50 -38.95 -16.51
N PRO A 502 -10.36 -39.88 -16.02
CA PRO A 502 -9.92 -41.22 -15.65
C PRO A 502 -9.25 -41.95 -16.81
N SER A 503 -8.19 -42.73 -16.52
CA SER A 503 -7.44 -43.46 -17.55
C SER A 503 -8.27 -44.47 -18.31
N ALA A 504 -9.25 -45.12 -17.65
CA ALA A 504 -10.15 -46.06 -18.31
C ALA A 504 -11.04 -45.35 -19.32
N LEU A 505 -11.62 -44.20 -18.92
CA LEU A 505 -12.39 -43.34 -19.81
C LEU A 505 -11.56 -42.86 -21.00
N ALA A 506 -10.30 -42.46 -20.76
CA ALA A 506 -9.39 -42.07 -21.82
C ALA A 506 -9.20 -43.17 -22.87
N GLY A 507 -9.07 -44.43 -22.44
CA GLY A 507 -8.99 -45.56 -23.36
C GLY A 507 -10.29 -45.87 -24.10
N ILE A 508 -11.44 -45.68 -23.45
CA ILE A 508 -12.75 -45.86 -24.09
C ILE A 508 -12.93 -44.86 -25.23
N ILE A 509 -12.61 -43.57 -25.00
CA ILE A 509 -12.75 -42.53 -26.03
C ILE A 509 -11.58 -42.51 -27.02
N GLY A 510 -10.57 -43.35 -26.82
CA GLY A 510 -9.40 -43.46 -27.70
C GLY A 510 -8.36 -42.35 -27.58
N VAL A 511 -8.40 -41.52 -26.52
CA VAL A 511 -7.38 -40.48 -26.32
C VAL A 511 -6.09 -41.08 -25.76
N GLY A 512 -5.00 -40.81 -26.44
CA GLY A 512 -3.69 -41.33 -26.09
C GLY A 512 -2.56 -40.33 -26.34
N PRO A 513 -1.33 -40.65 -25.92
CA PRO A 513 -0.14 -39.87 -26.24
C PRO A 513 0.00 -39.71 -27.75
N GLY A 514 0.06 -38.48 -28.26
CA GLY A 514 0.13 -38.19 -29.70
C GLY A 514 -1.17 -38.42 -30.48
N SER A 515 -2.25 -38.83 -29.82
CA SER A 515 -3.55 -39.14 -30.43
C SER A 515 -4.64 -38.30 -29.75
N PRO A 516 -4.72 -36.99 -30.05
CA PRO A 516 -5.79 -36.15 -29.54
C PRO A 516 -7.13 -36.58 -30.15
N VAL A 517 -8.20 -36.42 -29.38
CA VAL A 517 -9.57 -36.74 -29.80
C VAL A 517 -10.42 -35.48 -29.72
N THR A 518 -11.27 -35.28 -30.71
CA THR A 518 -12.28 -34.23 -30.69
C THR A 518 -13.64 -34.89 -30.82
N LEU A 519 -14.55 -34.54 -29.92
CA LEU A 519 -15.94 -35.04 -29.92
C LEU A 519 -16.89 -33.87 -30.18
N GLU A 520 -17.95 -34.13 -30.92
CA GLU A 520 -18.98 -33.12 -31.18
C GLU A 520 -19.84 -32.88 -29.95
N SER A 521 -20.28 -31.65 -29.74
CA SER A 521 -21.17 -31.32 -28.62
C SER A 521 -22.16 -30.21 -28.97
N PRO A 522 -23.28 -30.07 -28.23
CA PRO A 522 -24.28 -29.03 -28.47
C PRO A 522 -23.71 -27.61 -28.43
N PHE A 523 -22.60 -27.40 -27.72
CA PHE A 523 -21.97 -26.10 -27.53
C PHE A 523 -20.60 -25.99 -28.22
N GLY A 524 -20.40 -26.76 -29.30
CA GLY A 524 -19.20 -26.76 -30.13
C GLY A 524 -18.17 -27.84 -29.74
N PRO A 525 -17.21 -28.16 -30.60
CA PRO A 525 -16.33 -29.32 -30.42
C PRO A 525 -15.60 -29.35 -29.07
N GLN A 526 -15.52 -30.53 -28.46
CA GLN A 526 -14.79 -30.75 -27.22
C GLN A 526 -13.48 -31.49 -27.49
N HIS A 527 -12.36 -30.87 -27.13
CA HIS A 527 -11.04 -31.43 -27.33
C HIS A 527 -10.55 -32.20 -26.10
N PHE A 528 -9.91 -33.33 -26.37
CA PHE A 528 -9.24 -34.20 -25.41
C PHE A 528 -7.80 -34.41 -25.87
N THR A 529 -6.87 -34.18 -24.96
CA THR A 529 -5.44 -34.28 -25.26
C THR A 529 -4.73 -35.07 -24.17
N TRP A 530 -3.56 -35.59 -24.50
CA TRP A 530 -2.68 -36.19 -23.52
C TRP A 530 -1.65 -35.15 -23.06
N ALA A 531 -1.61 -34.85 -21.78
CA ALA A 531 -0.67 -33.91 -21.21
C ALA A 531 0.22 -34.62 -20.19
N SER A 532 1.51 -34.76 -20.52
CA SER A 532 2.48 -35.45 -19.66
C SER A 532 2.06 -36.89 -19.36
N VAL A 533 1.49 -37.12 -18.18
CA VAL A 533 1.22 -38.44 -17.61
C VAL A 533 -0.25 -38.86 -17.71
N GLN A 534 -1.16 -37.95 -18.07
CA GLN A 534 -2.61 -38.16 -18.02
C GLN A 534 -3.35 -37.52 -19.19
N ALA A 535 -4.50 -38.11 -19.54
CA ALA A 535 -5.45 -37.51 -20.47
C ALA A 535 -6.20 -36.34 -19.81
N ARG A 536 -6.49 -35.32 -20.61
CA ARG A 536 -7.18 -34.10 -20.20
C ARG A 536 -8.33 -33.78 -21.12
N CYS A 537 -9.40 -33.28 -20.53
CA CYS A 537 -10.48 -32.58 -21.21
C CYS A 537 -10.15 -31.09 -21.24
N GLY A 538 -10.33 -30.44 -22.40
CA GLY A 538 -10.31 -28.99 -22.54
C GLY A 538 -11.38 -28.30 -21.69
N SER A 539 -11.37 -26.96 -21.69
CA SER A 539 -12.31 -26.17 -20.88
C SER A 539 -13.78 -26.50 -21.17
N ILE A 540 -14.54 -26.83 -20.13
CA ILE A 540 -16.00 -27.01 -20.19
C ILE A 540 -16.77 -25.76 -19.73
N LYS A 541 -16.10 -24.60 -19.60
CA LYS A 541 -16.71 -23.35 -19.12
C LYS A 541 -17.98 -23.00 -19.89
N ARG A 542 -18.01 -23.27 -21.20
CA ARG A 542 -19.18 -23.04 -22.06
C ARG A 542 -20.44 -23.78 -21.61
N PHE A 543 -20.30 -25.02 -21.11
CA PHE A 543 -21.41 -25.78 -20.52
C PHE A 543 -21.80 -25.19 -19.17
N VAL A 544 -20.81 -24.91 -18.32
CA VAL A 544 -21.02 -24.33 -16.99
C VAL A 544 -21.82 -23.02 -17.08
N THR A 545 -21.48 -22.14 -18.03
CA THR A 545 -22.18 -20.87 -18.26
C THR A 545 -23.58 -21.06 -18.85
N ARG A 546 -23.76 -21.97 -19.82
CA ARG A 546 -25.05 -22.16 -20.51
C ARG A 546 -26.08 -22.95 -19.68
N MET A 547 -25.62 -23.84 -18.80
CA MET A 547 -26.46 -24.69 -17.94
C MET A 547 -26.51 -24.21 -16.48
N PRO A 548 -26.32 -22.91 -16.25
CA PRO A 548 -25.87 -22.26 -15.00
C PRO A 548 -25.42 -23.21 -13.86
N LEU A 549 -24.36 -23.98 -14.08
CA LEU A 549 -23.91 -24.98 -13.12
C LEU A 549 -23.08 -24.34 -12.00
N ALA A 550 -23.53 -24.47 -10.75
CA ALA A 550 -22.83 -23.95 -9.59
C ALA A 550 -21.61 -24.82 -9.19
N GLN A 551 -20.64 -24.24 -8.49
CA GLN A 551 -19.57 -24.99 -7.86
C GLN A 551 -20.15 -26.00 -6.87
N GLY A 552 -19.64 -27.23 -6.89
CA GLY A 552 -20.13 -28.33 -6.05
C GLY A 552 -21.29 -29.11 -6.64
N SER A 553 -21.95 -28.62 -7.70
CA SER A 553 -23.02 -29.37 -8.37
C SER A 553 -22.48 -30.66 -8.97
N SER A 554 -23.20 -31.77 -8.74
CA SER A 554 -22.90 -33.05 -9.38
C SER A 554 -23.46 -33.08 -10.80
N VAL A 555 -22.64 -33.57 -11.73
CA VAL A 555 -22.97 -33.67 -13.15
C VAL A 555 -22.56 -35.03 -13.69
N PHE A 556 -23.25 -35.47 -14.73
CA PHE A 556 -22.78 -36.52 -15.62
C PHE A 556 -22.16 -35.89 -16.86
N ILE A 557 -21.01 -36.43 -17.25
CA ILE A 557 -20.39 -36.16 -18.53
C ILE A 557 -20.60 -37.41 -19.37
N ASP A 558 -21.31 -37.23 -20.49
CA ASP A 558 -21.75 -38.30 -21.36
C ASP A 558 -20.87 -38.37 -22.60
N PHE A 559 -20.47 -39.59 -22.94
CA PHE A 559 -19.62 -39.90 -24.08
C PHE A 559 -20.33 -40.94 -24.94
N GLY A 560 -20.90 -40.50 -26.05
CA GLY A 560 -21.48 -41.38 -27.06
C GLY A 560 -20.53 -41.56 -28.26
N PRO A 561 -20.95 -42.33 -29.29
CA PRO A 561 -20.17 -42.47 -30.52
C PRO A 561 -19.91 -41.13 -31.20
N GLY A 562 -18.68 -40.61 -31.05
CA GLY A 562 -18.27 -39.31 -31.61
C GLY A 562 -18.88 -38.08 -30.92
N THR A 563 -19.61 -38.25 -29.82
CA THR A 563 -20.37 -37.18 -29.16
C THR A 563 -19.98 -37.00 -27.70
N PHE A 564 -20.17 -35.76 -27.22
CA PHE A 564 -19.88 -35.32 -25.86
C PHE A 564 -21.02 -34.42 -25.38
N ASP A 565 -21.51 -34.65 -24.17
CA ASP A 565 -22.44 -33.74 -23.52
C ASP A 565 -22.27 -33.71 -22.00
N ILE A 566 -22.87 -32.72 -21.34
CA ILE A 566 -22.90 -32.59 -19.89
C ILE A 566 -24.34 -32.43 -19.44
N ARG A 567 -24.76 -33.18 -18.42
CA ARG A 567 -26.08 -33.06 -17.78
C ARG A 567 -25.95 -32.92 -16.28
N SER A 568 -26.90 -32.20 -15.67
CA SER A 568 -27.02 -32.16 -14.22
C SER A 568 -27.38 -33.55 -13.68
N ALA A 569 -26.77 -33.96 -12.57
CA ALA A 569 -27.19 -35.18 -11.90
C ALA A 569 -28.64 -35.05 -11.40
N PRO A 570 -29.48 -36.09 -11.56
CA PRO A 570 -30.87 -36.05 -11.13
C PRO A 570 -30.99 -35.94 -9.60
N GLN A 571 -32.04 -35.27 -9.12
CA GLN A 571 -32.40 -35.32 -7.70
C GLN A 571 -33.09 -36.66 -7.38
N LEU A 572 -32.46 -37.43 -6.50
CA LEU A 572 -32.85 -38.82 -6.21
C LEU A 572 -33.68 -38.97 -4.92
N ALA A 573 -33.67 -37.98 -4.04
CA ALA A 573 -34.44 -38.01 -2.79
C ALA A 573 -35.94 -38.23 -3.05
N GLY A 574 -36.56 -39.10 -2.25
CA GLY A 574 -37.99 -39.43 -2.35
C GLY A 574 -38.39 -40.34 -3.51
N ARG A 575 -37.44 -40.76 -4.37
CA ARG A 575 -37.70 -41.72 -5.47
C ARG A 575 -37.63 -43.17 -4.97
N SER A 576 -38.19 -44.10 -5.74
CA SER A 576 -38.06 -45.54 -5.46
C SER A 576 -36.60 -46.00 -5.53
N ALA A 577 -36.23 -47.07 -4.81
CA ALA A 577 -34.85 -47.54 -4.74
C ALA A 577 -34.26 -47.85 -6.13
N THR A 578 -35.03 -48.50 -7.01
CA THR A 578 -34.60 -48.79 -8.40
C THR A 578 -34.38 -47.51 -9.20
N SER A 579 -35.22 -46.49 -9.02
CA SER A 579 -35.03 -45.18 -9.65
C SER A 579 -33.81 -44.43 -9.11
N GLN A 580 -33.52 -44.56 -7.81
CA GLN A 580 -32.32 -44.00 -7.21
C GLN A 580 -31.06 -44.66 -7.77
N ILE A 581 -31.04 -45.99 -7.86
CA ILE A 581 -29.94 -46.76 -8.47
C ILE A 581 -29.71 -46.30 -9.91
N LEU A 582 -30.74 -46.29 -10.75
CA LEU A 582 -30.61 -45.86 -12.16
C LEU A 582 -30.05 -44.43 -12.29
N GLY A 583 -30.51 -43.51 -11.44
CA GLY A 583 -30.00 -42.14 -11.45
C GLY A 583 -28.53 -42.03 -11.02
N HIS A 584 -28.05 -42.89 -10.11
CA HIS A 584 -26.62 -42.98 -9.79
C HIS A 584 -25.78 -43.52 -10.96
N LEU A 585 -26.37 -44.33 -11.83
CA LEU A 585 -25.71 -44.85 -13.04
C LEU A 585 -25.72 -43.85 -14.22
N GLY A 586 -26.35 -42.68 -14.05
CA GLY A 586 -26.51 -41.69 -15.12
C GLY A 586 -27.69 -41.96 -16.07
N ARG A 587 -28.47 -43.01 -15.80
CA ARG A 587 -29.64 -43.42 -16.59
C ARG A 587 -30.91 -42.71 -16.16
N THR A 588 -31.90 -42.69 -17.05
CA THR A 588 -33.22 -42.12 -16.74
C THR A 588 -33.88 -42.88 -15.59
N PRO A 589 -34.24 -42.20 -14.47
CA PRO A 589 -34.86 -42.86 -13.33
C PRO A 589 -36.21 -43.49 -13.69
N ALA A 590 -36.34 -44.80 -13.52
CA ALA A 590 -37.56 -45.57 -13.76
C ALA A 590 -37.77 -46.62 -12.65
N ARG A 591 -38.96 -47.22 -12.59
CA ARG A 591 -39.19 -48.41 -11.78
C ARG A 591 -38.89 -49.64 -12.63
N LEU A 592 -38.06 -50.54 -12.13
CA LEU A 592 -37.72 -51.80 -12.79
C LEU A 592 -38.01 -52.99 -11.86
N ARG A 593 -38.23 -54.16 -12.45
CA ARG A 593 -38.23 -55.43 -11.71
C ARG A 593 -36.78 -55.81 -11.38
N ASN A 594 -36.57 -56.55 -10.29
CA ASN A 594 -35.23 -56.93 -9.83
C ASN A 594 -34.41 -57.67 -10.90
N GLY A 595 -35.04 -58.55 -11.68
CA GLY A 595 -34.39 -59.25 -12.80
C GLY A 595 -33.91 -58.33 -13.92
N ASP A 596 -34.64 -57.24 -14.21
CA ASP A 596 -34.23 -56.26 -15.21
C ASP A 596 -33.13 -55.33 -14.64
N LEU A 597 -33.22 -54.99 -13.35
CA LEU A 597 -32.24 -54.15 -12.66
C LEU A 597 -30.85 -54.81 -12.59
N ILE A 598 -30.77 -56.11 -12.31
CA ILE A 598 -29.48 -56.79 -12.25
C ILE A 598 -28.78 -56.84 -13.61
N VAL A 599 -29.54 -56.96 -14.72
CA VAL A 599 -29.00 -56.89 -16.09
C VAL A 599 -28.41 -55.50 -16.34
N VAL A 600 -29.13 -54.44 -15.97
CA VAL A 600 -28.65 -53.06 -16.09
C VAL A 600 -27.37 -52.83 -15.28
N LEU A 601 -27.30 -53.32 -14.03
CA LEU A 601 -26.13 -53.17 -13.17
C LEU A 601 -24.89 -53.90 -13.74
N ARG A 602 -25.06 -55.12 -14.27
CA ARG A 602 -23.98 -55.88 -14.91
C ARG A 602 -23.42 -55.11 -16.11
N GLU A 603 -24.32 -54.62 -16.97
CA GLU A 603 -23.94 -53.85 -18.14
C GLU A 603 -23.19 -52.56 -17.75
N ALA A 604 -23.76 -51.81 -16.80
CA ALA A 604 -23.22 -50.53 -16.35
C ALA A 604 -21.84 -50.66 -15.68
N LEU A 605 -21.54 -51.80 -15.06
CA LEU A 605 -20.28 -52.05 -14.37
C LEU A 605 -19.25 -52.80 -15.21
N TRP A 606 -19.54 -53.09 -16.49
CA TRP A 606 -18.72 -53.94 -17.36
C TRP A 606 -18.47 -55.33 -16.76
N LEU A 607 -19.50 -55.91 -16.14
CA LEU A 607 -19.43 -57.27 -15.59
C LEU A 607 -19.96 -58.30 -16.61
N PRO A 608 -19.52 -59.57 -16.52
CA PRO A 608 -20.10 -60.66 -17.28
C PRO A 608 -21.63 -60.78 -17.09
N ALA A 609 -22.32 -61.26 -18.12
CA ALA A 609 -23.78 -61.36 -18.12
C ALA A 609 -24.34 -62.31 -17.03
N ASP A 610 -23.52 -63.24 -16.57
CA ASP A 610 -23.78 -64.24 -15.53
C ASP A 610 -23.29 -63.82 -14.12
N ALA A 611 -22.72 -62.62 -13.96
CA ALA A 611 -22.17 -62.17 -12.67
C ALA A 611 -23.24 -62.10 -11.56
N THR A 612 -22.95 -62.60 -10.37
CA THR A 612 -23.91 -62.63 -9.25
C THR A 612 -24.18 -61.23 -8.68
N VAL A 613 -25.24 -61.11 -7.85
CA VAL A 613 -25.53 -59.87 -7.10
C VAL A 613 -24.35 -59.50 -6.18
N ASP A 614 -23.74 -60.49 -5.52
CA ASP A 614 -22.54 -60.29 -4.71
C ASP A 614 -21.37 -59.71 -5.50
N ALA A 615 -21.16 -60.15 -6.75
CA ALA A 615 -20.11 -59.60 -7.62
C ALA A 615 -20.35 -58.13 -7.99
N VAL A 616 -21.62 -57.75 -8.21
CA VAL A 616 -22.03 -56.35 -8.43
C VAL A 616 -21.70 -55.51 -7.19
N ILE A 617 -22.13 -55.98 -6.01
CA ILE A 617 -21.90 -55.27 -4.74
C ILE A 617 -20.40 -55.14 -4.44
N ALA A 618 -19.64 -56.22 -4.59
CA ALA A 618 -18.19 -56.22 -4.38
C ALA A 618 -17.47 -55.27 -5.34
N THR A 619 -17.93 -55.16 -6.59
CA THR A 619 -17.38 -54.21 -7.57
C THR A 619 -17.63 -52.76 -7.13
N LEU A 620 -18.84 -52.44 -6.67
CA LEU A 620 -19.17 -51.10 -6.15
C LEU A 620 -18.36 -50.76 -4.88
N GLU A 621 -18.17 -51.73 -3.98
CA GLU A 621 -17.32 -51.56 -2.79
C GLU A 621 -15.86 -51.32 -3.16
N GLN A 622 -15.30 -52.09 -4.12
CA GLN A 622 -13.93 -51.89 -4.62
C GLN A 622 -13.75 -50.49 -5.24
N ARG A 623 -14.78 -49.97 -5.91
CA ARG A 623 -14.81 -48.59 -6.45
C ARG A 623 -15.00 -47.51 -5.38
N LYS A 624 -15.20 -47.89 -4.11
CA LYS A 624 -15.53 -47.01 -2.98
C LYS A 624 -16.87 -46.29 -3.16
N GLU A 625 -17.86 -47.00 -3.69
CA GLU A 625 -19.23 -46.54 -3.93
C GLU A 625 -20.19 -47.18 -2.91
N SER A 626 -19.81 -47.17 -1.63
CA SER A 626 -20.47 -47.92 -0.55
C SER A 626 -21.96 -47.58 -0.38
N ALA A 627 -22.36 -46.32 -0.57
CA ALA A 627 -23.77 -45.92 -0.50
C ALA A 627 -24.61 -46.57 -1.61
N LEU A 628 -24.07 -46.63 -2.83
CA LEU A 628 -24.73 -47.32 -3.95
C LEU A 628 -24.72 -48.83 -3.75
N ALA A 629 -23.61 -49.39 -3.24
CA ALA A 629 -23.52 -50.82 -2.91
C ALA A 629 -24.58 -51.23 -1.88
N GLN A 630 -24.76 -50.45 -0.81
CA GLN A 630 -25.76 -50.68 0.22
C GLN A 630 -27.19 -50.58 -0.33
N LEU A 631 -27.45 -49.57 -1.17
CA LEU A 631 -28.75 -49.39 -1.81
C LEU A 631 -29.09 -50.55 -2.76
N VAL A 632 -28.11 -51.04 -3.52
CA VAL A 632 -28.26 -52.23 -4.38
C VAL A 632 -28.55 -53.47 -3.54
N ARG A 633 -27.77 -53.69 -2.47
CA ARG A 633 -27.96 -54.80 -1.53
C ARG A 633 -29.39 -54.82 -0.98
N SER A 634 -29.86 -53.71 -0.41
CA SER A 634 -31.22 -53.62 0.14
C SER A 634 -32.37 -53.73 -0.88
N THR A 635 -32.07 -53.65 -2.19
CA THR A 635 -33.08 -53.71 -3.26
C THR A 635 -33.15 -55.08 -3.92
N LEU A 636 -32.03 -55.82 -3.95
CA LEU A 636 -31.89 -57.09 -4.66
C LEU A 636 -31.76 -58.31 -3.74
N ASP A 637 -31.45 -58.11 -2.45
CA ASP A 637 -31.70 -59.09 -1.38
C ASP A 637 -33.21 -59.19 -1.13
#